data_AF-A0A7V3VBJ7-F1
#
_entry.id   AF-A0A7V3VBJ7-F1
#
_cell.length_a   1.000
_cell.length_b   1.000
_cell.length_c   1.000
_cell.angle_alpha   90.00
_cell.angle_beta   90.00
_cell.angle_gamma   90.00
#
_symmetry.space_group_name_H-M   'P 1'
#
loop_
_entity.id
_entity.type
_entity.pdbx_description
1 polymer ?
#
loop_
_entity_poly.entity_id
_entity_poly.type
_entity_poly.pdbx_seq_one_letter_code
_entity_poly.pdbx_strand_id
1 'polypeptide(L)'
;MIRRQTTRNLSALMGEDPPRFYRFPLRELVYLRMRLRCWYVIWICFLICLGSQINPGKGQPLLQGIEGDVACCYAPSYAASVGGQANANVILANAVVGNNFVNLQSGTGARMRIAGFYQSTNDPVNWTTTGGMANWLYNNDSRVADVVAFGSFVGADLVLYVCQNSDSSSIAAVAQEPGMYSVFNPNSVWYVVLAHETGGHNYGRTHNDGLVSPKTIMLHNYCGGGATPPYFYTNPRIWLNGVRLQGNTNNNCNMGDLKNGGDNSFPNPQSVADRRLRPTTGPALHSVVLRWVFTNAPGPAPAGTVFYDLVCGAPAMVRGIGATNTGRAIRLPGGTTGNVPMDTMAAYIDLPNRIISIHTNITIEVWAALLSTQNWARIFDFGRTAQAGDGLGEPGEYTGVPGSPAPGVTTSYDDVMLSGFIGTDICRQRFELRFKGGTQRRVDSGLITSTGVVHHYAVTFTKGVGAYAETGGRWQWYRDGYPIGYVDVSNSLADLEDVNNWLGRSMWSTDNNTHADYYEVRIHNVALSERQILANYLVGPQYFPAADVYLTNSDNVGSSSFNNAGNWSDGAAPSWSKSYETYNHTLRTPATRANYTFTGRALSISGGTLIYKGTASSTITITNLILDGGVLHHGGSSVWTMAGNIFVKEKGAAFNAVNSQINVTANISGYGSLVFLGNTVTLRGMNSNFTGRIYIGNGAVGSLEITTPNALGAAPTNFIPDLIVMNRGTLRVPNSMSLTNSNMGILLDASGGTFYVGPNATFYLSCPISTPVTAPNIVVGALIKSGPGTLVLASSTNAFRGTVFVDTGATSGSDGTLRIASASVLANAVSPIFMRNNNSASSTLALNGATQNIVLPQSVYLAGRNTSVPAILNEVGTNTISGGITLATGGSYYLVQCDSGQLNIGGSIYSEASGTRTLTFQGAGVISVSGSISDGSGKVGITKNQAGTLILAGNNTYTGPTVVNGGALIVGGQLSTGSVSVLSGGMLSGNGLIRGPVTIQSGGSLSPGIGIGSLFVWNSVTLNDGAQMLIELHREYNYGDALVVSGTLTCGGTLLVTNLGGQFRAGDNYRVFAATTLVGEFSNVILPELAEGLAWGTAELYSGGRLWVVSTTPPRTTNIASRVNGVRVSGVGGTPGYRYYVKASKDLTIPVKDWPRVATNNFAVDGTFSFELPVESSAEHEFFTVEVEW
;
A
#
# COMPACT_ATOMS: atom_id res chain seq x y z
N MET A 1 -31.93 16.98 45.39
CA MET A 1 -31.85 17.99 44.30
C MET A 1 -30.39 18.22 43.93
N ILE A 2 -30.10 18.33 42.63
CA ILE A 2 -28.97 19.04 41.98
C ILE A 2 -27.53 18.94 42.58
N ARG A 3 -26.70 18.16 41.85
CA ARG A 3 -25.27 18.33 41.49
C ARG A 3 -24.09 18.13 42.49
N ARG A 4 -23.20 17.25 42.00
CA ARG A 4 -21.71 17.26 42.00
C ARG A 4 -20.95 16.96 43.31
N GLN A 5 -19.88 16.14 43.30
CA GLN A 5 -19.48 15.13 42.30
C GLN A 5 -18.57 14.05 42.93
N THR A 6 -19.08 12.82 43.00
CA THR A 6 -18.37 11.52 42.98
C THR A 6 -17.02 11.31 43.71
N THR A 7 -17.12 10.70 44.89
CA THR A 7 -16.15 9.76 45.50
C THR A 7 -16.21 8.36 44.88
N ARG A 8 -15.14 7.53 44.96
CA ARG A 8 -15.05 6.31 45.83
C ARG A 8 -13.97 5.28 45.44
N ASN A 9 -13.53 4.58 46.49
CA ASN A 9 -12.56 3.48 46.59
C ASN A 9 -12.82 2.25 45.69
N LEU A 10 -11.75 1.49 45.42
CA LEU A 10 -11.81 0.08 45.00
C LEU A 10 -12.02 -0.85 46.21
N SER A 11 -12.81 -1.91 46.01
CA SER A 11 -12.75 -3.19 46.75
C SER A 11 -13.58 -4.26 46.04
N ALA A 12 -13.15 -5.54 46.09
CA ALA A 12 -13.79 -6.77 45.54
C ALA A 12 -13.63 -6.98 44.00
N LEU A 13 -13.45 -8.20 43.45
CA LEU A 13 -13.37 -9.58 44.02
C LEU A 13 -12.76 -10.59 42.98
N MET A 14 -12.28 -11.76 43.44
CA MET A 14 -11.93 -13.02 42.68
C MET A 14 -10.66 -13.02 41.78
N GLY A 15 -9.86 -14.10 41.64
CA GLY A 15 -9.81 -15.43 42.29
C GLY A 15 -8.81 -16.42 41.63
N GLU A 16 -8.40 -17.48 42.38
CA GLU A 16 -7.81 -18.79 41.95
C GLU A 16 -6.32 -18.96 41.50
N ASP A 17 -5.44 -19.21 42.49
CA ASP A 17 -4.55 -20.38 42.77
C ASP A 17 -3.59 -21.13 41.76
N PRO A 18 -2.51 -21.81 42.27
CA PRO A 18 -1.22 -22.16 41.59
C PRO A 18 -1.14 -23.68 41.16
N PRO A 19 0.01 -24.44 41.06
CA PRO A 19 1.48 -24.21 41.22
C PRO A 19 2.46 -24.97 40.25
N ARG A 20 3.81 -24.84 40.42
CA ARG A 20 4.84 -25.94 40.57
C ARG A 20 6.33 -25.57 40.26
N PHE A 21 7.18 -25.70 41.29
CA PHE A 21 8.58 -26.23 41.37
C PHE A 21 9.63 -26.11 40.24
N TYR A 22 10.87 -25.69 40.60
CA TYR A 22 12.06 -26.58 40.75
C TYR A 22 13.14 -25.98 41.69
N ARG A 23 14.22 -26.71 42.02
CA ARG A 23 15.02 -26.59 43.28
C ARG A 23 16.56 -26.73 43.08
N PHE A 24 17.36 -25.91 43.81
CA PHE A 24 18.78 -26.14 44.26
C PHE A 24 19.92 -26.29 43.20
N PRO A 25 21.24 -26.27 43.56
CA PRO A 25 21.92 -26.06 44.89
C PRO A 25 23.11 -25.05 44.96
N LEU A 26 23.60 -24.80 46.19
CA LEU A 26 24.93 -24.25 46.53
C LEU A 26 26.00 -25.36 46.71
N ARG A 27 27.30 -25.03 46.53
CA ARG A 27 28.48 -25.47 47.35
C ARG A 27 29.76 -24.73 46.91
N GLU A 28 30.33 -23.88 47.77
CA GLU A 28 31.58 -24.09 48.58
C GLU A 28 32.88 -23.76 47.83
N LEU A 29 33.60 -22.66 48.11
CA LEU A 29 34.45 -22.32 49.29
C LEU A 29 35.80 -23.05 49.35
N VAL A 30 36.92 -22.31 49.14
CA VAL A 30 38.22 -22.39 49.84
C VAL A 30 39.02 -21.11 49.48
N TYR A 31 39.25 -20.24 50.49
CA TYR A 31 40.57 -19.78 51.00
C TYR A 31 41.71 -19.48 49.98
N LEU A 32 42.55 -18.42 50.07
CA LEU A 32 42.94 -17.57 51.21
C LEU A 32 43.78 -16.32 50.78
N ARG A 33 43.57 -15.15 51.45
CA ARG A 33 44.48 -13.95 51.69
C ARG A 33 45.40 -13.44 50.54
N MET A 34 45.53 -12.13 50.29
CA MET A 34 45.78 -11.09 51.30
C MET A 34 44.93 -9.80 51.17
N ARG A 35 44.17 -9.56 52.25
CA ARG A 35 43.93 -8.26 52.94
C ARG A 35 45.13 -7.28 52.85
N LEU A 36 45.04 -5.96 53.04
CA LEU A 36 43.99 -5.04 53.53
C LEU A 36 44.48 -3.59 53.31
N ARG A 37 43.58 -2.65 52.98
CA ARG A 37 43.31 -1.39 53.73
C ARG A 37 42.29 -0.53 52.95
N CYS A 38 41.64 0.40 53.65
CA CYS A 38 40.65 1.35 53.13
C CYS A 38 39.29 0.75 52.71
N TRP A 39 38.62 0.08 53.65
CA TRP A 39 37.16 0.19 53.77
C TRP A 39 36.84 0.84 55.12
N TYR A 40 36.25 2.02 55.09
CA TYR A 40 35.36 2.53 56.15
C TYR A 40 34.34 3.46 55.47
N VAL A 41 33.09 3.41 55.94
CA VAL A 41 31.92 4.17 55.41
C VAL A 41 31.41 3.71 54.02
N ILE A 42 30.84 2.50 53.97
CA ILE A 42 29.71 2.17 53.08
C ILE A 42 28.66 1.46 53.95
N TRP A 43 27.55 2.13 54.30
CA TRP A 43 26.34 1.46 54.82
C TRP A 43 25.07 2.20 54.37
N ILE A 44 24.14 1.42 53.79
CA ILE A 44 22.71 1.69 53.51
C ILE A 44 22.37 2.84 52.53
N CYS A 45 21.86 2.47 51.34
CA CYS A 45 20.46 2.72 50.94
C CYS A 45 20.10 2.01 49.62
N PHE A 46 19.04 1.20 49.62
CA PHE A 46 18.39 0.68 48.41
C PHE A 46 16.86 0.58 48.65
N LEU A 47 16.08 0.79 47.58
CA LEU A 47 14.61 0.76 47.44
C LEU A 47 13.76 2.02 47.79
N ILE A 48 13.44 2.75 46.71
CA ILE A 48 12.07 3.04 46.17
C ILE A 48 11.19 4.19 46.74
N CYS A 49 10.72 5.00 45.78
CA CYS A 49 9.56 5.92 45.75
C CYS A 49 9.55 7.22 46.57
N LEU A 50 9.65 8.36 45.88
CA LEU A 50 8.46 9.20 45.60
C LEU A 50 8.72 10.22 44.49
N GLY A 51 7.78 10.37 43.56
CA GLY A 51 7.84 11.38 42.50
C GLY A 51 7.08 12.66 42.86
N SER A 52 7.72 13.81 42.71
CA SER A 52 7.16 15.15 42.45
C SER A 52 8.33 16.16 42.52
N GLN A 53 8.46 17.20 41.70
CA GLN A 53 7.53 17.83 40.77
C GLN A 53 8.21 18.09 39.42
N ILE A 54 7.70 17.51 38.33
CA ILE A 54 7.92 18.02 36.97
C ILE A 54 6.65 18.75 36.58
N ASN A 55 6.76 20.03 36.24
CA ASN A 55 5.62 20.87 35.87
C ASN A 55 5.08 20.45 34.48
N PRO A 56 3.85 19.92 34.32
CA PRO A 56 3.40 19.36 33.03
C PRO A 56 3.09 20.40 31.93
N GLY A 57 3.32 21.69 32.18
CA GLY A 57 2.82 22.80 31.36
C GLY A 57 3.81 23.43 30.38
N LYS A 58 5.06 22.96 30.29
CA LYS A 58 6.07 23.48 29.34
C LYS A 58 6.88 22.32 28.77
N GLY A 59 6.78 22.10 27.45
CA GLY A 59 7.58 21.10 26.74
C GLY A 59 9.07 21.45 26.82
N GLN A 60 9.78 20.78 27.71
CA GLN A 60 11.23 20.86 27.89
C GLN A 60 11.77 19.43 27.76
N PRO A 61 12.75 19.17 26.88
CA PRO A 61 13.34 17.84 26.78
C PRO A 61 14.12 17.49 28.05
N LEU A 62 14.33 16.18 28.26
CA LEU A 62 15.34 15.67 29.18
C LEU A 62 16.68 16.36 28.89
N LEU A 63 17.42 16.73 29.94
CA LEU A 63 18.74 17.36 29.79
C LEU A 63 19.65 16.47 28.92
N GLN A 64 20.04 16.98 27.75
CA GLN A 64 21.11 16.36 26.96
C GLN A 64 22.42 16.48 27.74
N GLY A 65 23.18 15.38 27.79
CA GLY A 65 24.39 15.28 28.59
C GLY A 65 25.52 16.19 28.10
N ILE A 66 26.28 16.74 29.05
CA ILE A 66 27.48 17.53 28.79
C ILE A 66 28.67 16.58 28.78
N GLU A 67 29.26 16.29 27.62
CA GLU A 67 30.52 15.52 27.53
C GLU A 67 31.75 16.44 27.47
N GLY A 68 32.85 16.04 28.10
CA GLY A 68 34.15 16.72 28.03
C GLY A 68 35.34 15.77 28.11
N ASP A 69 36.44 16.11 27.45
CA ASP A 69 37.62 15.25 27.31
C ASP A 69 38.75 15.65 28.27
N VAL A 70 39.25 14.73 29.10
CA VAL A 70 40.30 14.99 30.11
C VAL A 70 41.62 14.27 29.81
N ALA A 71 42.73 15.02 29.75
CA ALA A 71 44.08 14.46 29.74
C ALA A 71 44.51 14.17 31.18
N CYS A 72 44.79 12.90 31.47
CA CYS A 72 45.18 12.42 32.80
C CYS A 72 46.71 12.37 32.89
N CYS A 73 47.33 13.48 33.23
CA CYS A 73 48.78 13.64 33.30
C CYS A 73 49.30 13.50 34.74
N TYR A 74 50.56 13.08 34.89
CA TYR A 74 51.18 12.92 36.21
C TYR A 74 52.71 12.94 36.16
N ALA A 75 53.34 13.24 37.29
CA ALA A 75 54.78 13.26 37.45
C ALA A 75 55.37 11.84 37.65
N PRO A 76 56.63 11.57 37.28
CA PRO A 76 57.32 10.30 37.53
C PRO A 76 57.26 9.83 39.00
N SER A 77 57.42 10.74 39.96
CA SER A 77 57.27 10.49 41.39
C SER A 77 55.91 9.89 41.77
N TYR A 78 54.81 10.40 41.19
CA TYR A 78 53.49 9.85 41.41
C TYR A 78 53.39 8.42 40.88
N ALA A 79 53.86 8.17 39.66
CA ALA A 79 53.89 6.84 39.07
C ALA A 79 54.68 5.85 39.94
N ALA A 80 55.84 6.25 40.46
CA ALA A 80 56.62 5.44 41.40
C ALA A 80 55.86 5.17 42.71
N SER A 81 55.20 6.18 43.28
CA SER A 81 54.47 6.07 44.57
C SER A 81 53.31 5.07 44.55
N VAL A 82 52.71 4.81 43.39
CA VAL A 82 51.61 3.86 43.21
C VAL A 82 52.02 2.52 42.59
N GLY A 83 53.33 2.28 42.40
CA GLY A 83 53.85 1.01 41.87
C GLY A 83 53.91 0.91 40.34
N GLY A 84 53.98 2.04 39.64
CA GLY A 84 54.24 2.13 38.20
C GLY A 84 53.13 2.80 37.38
N GLN A 85 53.44 3.14 36.13
CA GLN A 85 52.53 3.83 35.19
C GLN A 85 51.18 3.11 35.00
N ALA A 86 51.19 1.78 34.95
CA ALA A 86 49.95 0.99 34.82
C ALA A 86 48.99 1.25 36.00
N ASN A 87 49.51 1.27 37.23
CA ASN A 87 48.72 1.56 38.43
C ASN A 87 48.26 3.02 38.46
N ALA A 88 49.13 3.97 38.07
CA ALA A 88 48.79 5.39 37.96
C ALA A 88 47.61 5.61 36.98
N ASN A 89 47.67 4.98 35.80
CA ASN A 89 46.60 5.03 34.81
C ASN A 89 45.30 4.42 35.34
N VAL A 90 45.35 3.25 35.99
CA VAL A 90 44.16 2.59 36.56
C VAL A 90 43.54 3.42 37.68
N ILE A 91 44.34 4.02 38.56
CA ILE A 91 43.86 4.88 39.65
C ILE A 91 43.14 6.12 39.07
N LEU A 92 43.75 6.79 38.09
CA LEU A 92 43.16 7.95 37.42
C LEU A 92 41.92 7.58 36.59
N ALA A 93 41.91 6.40 35.97
CA ALA A 93 40.73 5.86 35.31
C ALA A 93 39.56 5.67 36.29
N ASN A 94 39.82 5.02 37.43
CA ASN A 94 38.82 4.77 38.46
C ASN A 94 38.26 6.08 39.05
N ALA A 95 39.09 7.12 39.19
CA ALA A 95 38.65 8.44 39.64
C ALA A 95 37.65 9.09 38.65
N VAL A 96 37.94 9.05 37.35
CA VAL A 96 37.03 9.58 36.30
C VAL A 96 35.76 8.73 36.16
N VAL A 97 35.87 7.39 36.28
CA VAL A 97 34.70 6.48 36.28
C VAL A 97 33.80 6.74 37.49
N GLY A 98 34.37 6.94 38.68
CA GLY A 98 33.64 7.32 39.88
C GLY A 98 32.88 8.64 39.71
N ASN A 99 33.54 9.66 39.15
CA ASN A 99 32.90 10.94 38.83
C ASN A 99 31.74 10.81 37.84
N ASN A 100 31.89 9.99 36.79
CA ASN A 100 30.81 9.71 35.83
C ASN A 100 29.61 9.02 36.48
N PHE A 101 29.87 8.07 37.39
CA PHE A 101 28.83 7.36 38.12
C PHE A 101 28.02 8.31 39.03
N VAL A 102 28.71 9.21 39.75
CA VAL A 102 28.07 10.24 40.58
C VAL A 102 27.22 11.19 39.73
N ASN A 103 27.71 11.62 38.56
CA ASN A 103 26.92 12.47 37.66
C ASN A 103 25.67 11.74 37.09
N LEU A 104 25.78 10.46 36.75
CA LEU A 104 24.65 9.63 36.34
C LEU A 104 23.58 9.52 37.43
N GLN A 105 23.99 9.22 38.67
CA GLN A 105 23.07 9.12 39.81
C GLN A 105 22.44 10.47 40.20
N SER A 106 23.19 11.57 40.01
CA SER A 106 22.73 12.93 40.28
C SER A 106 21.81 13.51 39.20
N GLY A 107 21.59 12.79 38.09
CA GLY A 107 20.74 13.22 36.98
C GLY A 107 21.25 14.45 36.21
N THR A 108 22.52 14.81 36.36
CA THR A 108 23.13 15.99 35.71
C THR A 108 23.38 15.77 34.22
N GLY A 109 23.50 14.51 33.80
CA GLY A 109 23.86 14.11 32.44
C GLY A 109 25.32 14.39 32.06
N ALA A 110 26.13 14.97 32.95
CA ALA A 110 27.52 15.28 32.65
C ALA A 110 28.40 14.01 32.60
N ARG A 111 29.35 13.96 31.67
CA ARG A 111 30.25 12.83 31.48
C ARG A 111 31.65 13.28 31.06
N MET A 112 32.67 12.66 31.61
CA MET A 112 34.07 12.92 31.28
C MET A 112 34.70 11.69 30.66
N ARG A 113 35.42 11.88 29.55
CA ARG A 113 36.10 10.82 28.82
C ARG A 113 37.60 11.08 28.89
N ILE A 114 38.39 10.03 29.07
CA ILE A 114 39.84 10.19 29.19
C ILE A 114 40.42 10.32 27.78
N ALA A 115 40.93 11.51 27.46
CA ALA A 115 41.56 11.84 26.19
C ALA A 115 42.91 11.13 26.00
N GLY A 116 43.55 10.75 27.12
CA GLY A 116 44.77 9.96 27.18
C GLY A 116 45.46 10.08 28.54
N PHE A 117 46.46 9.23 28.77
CA PHE A 117 47.34 9.29 29.94
C PHE A 117 48.75 9.72 29.54
N TYR A 118 49.41 10.51 30.39
CA TYR A 118 50.79 10.94 30.13
C TYR A 118 51.60 11.10 31.41
N GLN A 119 52.67 10.32 31.53
CA GLN A 119 53.71 10.62 32.51
C GLN A 119 54.59 11.74 31.94
N SER A 120 54.73 12.82 32.70
CA SER A 120 55.64 13.92 32.37
C SER A 120 57.09 13.44 32.29
N THR A 121 57.87 14.05 31.40
CA THR A 121 59.33 13.86 31.33
C THR A 121 60.06 14.58 32.47
N ASN A 122 59.41 15.55 33.12
CA ASN A 122 59.94 16.28 34.28
C ASN A 122 59.24 15.82 35.58
N ASP A 123 59.96 15.89 36.70
CA ASP A 123 59.46 15.48 38.01
C ASP A 123 59.58 16.63 39.04
N PRO A 124 58.62 17.57 39.08
CA PRO A 124 58.72 18.81 39.85
C PRO A 124 58.45 18.65 41.36
N VAL A 125 58.92 17.54 41.97
CA VAL A 125 58.68 17.16 43.37
C VAL A 125 59.10 18.27 44.33
N ASN A 126 58.12 18.82 45.05
CA ASN A 126 58.30 19.89 46.04
C ASN A 126 58.95 21.18 45.47
N TRP A 127 58.87 21.44 44.16
CA TRP A 127 59.48 22.63 43.56
C TRP A 127 58.68 23.92 43.76
N THR A 128 57.36 23.81 43.89
CA THR A 128 56.44 24.93 44.16
C THR A 128 55.09 24.40 44.64
N THR A 129 54.15 25.31 44.93
CA THR A 129 52.79 24.94 45.35
C THR A 129 51.93 24.44 44.19
N THR A 130 50.80 23.80 44.48
CA THR A 130 49.80 23.42 43.46
C THR A 130 49.39 24.60 42.57
N GLY A 131 49.22 25.80 43.15
CA GLY A 131 48.96 27.03 42.40
C GLY A 131 50.14 27.50 41.54
N GLY A 132 51.38 27.33 42.01
CA GLY A 132 52.58 27.60 41.23
C GLY A 132 52.68 26.70 39.99
N MET A 133 52.37 25.41 40.13
CA MET A 133 52.34 24.45 39.03
C MET A 133 51.18 24.70 38.05
N ALA A 134 49.99 25.07 38.55
CA ALA A 134 48.88 25.49 37.70
C ALA A 134 49.24 26.72 36.85
N ASN A 135 49.99 27.67 37.44
CA ASN A 135 50.52 28.83 36.73
C ASN A 135 51.63 28.46 35.71
N TRP A 136 52.45 27.44 35.97
CA TRP A 136 53.41 26.92 34.98
C TRP A 136 52.71 26.29 33.78
N LEU A 137 51.67 25.46 34.01
CA LEU A 137 50.85 24.88 32.95
C LEU A 137 50.15 25.98 32.11
N TYR A 138 49.60 27.00 32.77
CA TYR A 138 48.97 28.15 32.11
C TYR A 138 49.91 28.93 31.20
N ASN A 139 51.13 29.20 31.66
CA ASN A 139 52.14 29.95 30.90
C ASN A 139 52.95 29.08 29.93
N ASN A 140 52.65 27.77 29.81
CA ASN A 140 53.43 26.80 29.03
C ASN A 140 54.93 26.82 29.37
N ASP A 141 55.23 26.85 30.66
CA ASP A 141 56.59 26.89 31.18
C ASP A 141 57.35 25.60 30.82
N SER A 142 58.64 25.70 30.48
CA SER A 142 59.48 24.57 30.07
C SER A 142 59.53 23.41 31.09
N ARG A 143 59.22 23.67 32.36
CA ARG A 143 59.12 22.64 33.42
C ARG A 143 57.94 21.69 33.25
N VAL A 144 56.89 22.07 32.51
CA VAL A 144 55.67 21.27 32.27
C VAL A 144 55.16 21.37 30.82
N ALA A 145 55.97 21.90 29.90
CA ALA A 145 55.60 22.11 28.50
C ALA A 145 55.27 20.81 27.75
N ASP A 146 55.82 19.68 28.20
CA ASP A 146 55.52 18.33 27.76
C ASP A 146 54.08 17.90 28.10
N VAL A 147 53.64 18.16 29.33
CA VAL A 147 52.25 17.95 29.79
C VAL A 147 51.28 18.82 28.99
N VAL A 148 51.67 20.07 28.75
CA VAL A 148 50.90 21.05 27.98
C VAL A 148 50.83 20.68 26.49
N ALA A 149 51.91 20.14 25.92
CA ALA A 149 51.95 19.63 24.55
C ALA A 149 51.09 18.37 24.41
N PHE A 150 51.16 17.42 25.35
CA PHE A 150 50.30 16.24 25.36
C PHE A 150 48.82 16.62 25.42
N GLY A 151 48.42 17.50 26.34
CA GLY A 151 47.05 18.01 26.43
C GLY A 151 46.55 18.66 25.13
N SER A 152 47.45 19.29 24.37
CA SER A 152 47.16 19.83 23.03
C SER A 152 47.01 18.73 21.98
N PHE A 153 47.91 17.74 21.98
CA PHE A 153 47.92 16.62 21.05
C PHE A 153 46.66 15.76 21.17
N VAL A 154 46.22 15.48 22.40
CA VAL A 154 44.94 14.81 22.64
C VAL A 154 43.74 15.76 22.62
N GLY A 155 43.95 17.07 22.42
CA GLY A 155 42.87 18.06 22.32
C GLY A 155 41.91 18.07 23.52
N ALA A 156 42.44 17.89 24.73
CA ALA A 156 41.61 17.81 25.95
C ALA A 156 40.99 19.17 26.31
N ASP A 157 39.75 19.13 26.81
CA ASP A 157 39.07 20.25 27.44
C ASP A 157 39.62 20.56 28.84
N LEU A 158 40.20 19.55 29.50
CA LEU A 158 40.82 19.65 30.82
C LEU A 158 42.12 18.84 30.86
N VAL A 159 43.19 19.41 31.39
CA VAL A 159 44.44 18.74 31.70
C VAL A 159 44.55 18.64 33.21
N LEU A 160 44.40 17.42 33.72
CA LEU A 160 44.65 17.07 35.11
C LEU A 160 46.14 16.72 35.25
N TYR A 161 46.84 17.30 36.21
CA TYR A 161 48.24 16.99 36.50
C TYR A 161 48.45 16.60 37.97
N VAL A 162 48.90 15.37 38.22
CA VAL A 162 49.20 14.88 39.58
C VAL A 162 50.69 14.93 39.86
N CYS A 163 51.08 15.67 40.89
CA CYS A 163 52.49 15.88 41.24
C CYS A 163 52.64 16.26 42.71
N GLN A 164 53.79 15.93 43.29
CA GLN A 164 54.08 16.24 44.69
C GLN A 164 54.54 17.70 44.82
N ASN A 165 53.83 18.50 45.60
CA ASN A 165 53.97 19.95 45.75
C ASN A 165 54.64 20.35 47.09
N SER A 166 55.17 21.58 47.17
CA SER A 166 55.99 22.05 48.30
C SER A 166 55.21 22.49 49.54
N ASP A 167 53.88 22.62 49.46
CA ASP A 167 53.03 23.02 50.57
C ASP A 167 52.34 21.83 51.25
N SER A 168 52.32 21.86 52.58
CA SER A 168 51.64 20.86 53.43
C SER A 168 50.17 21.20 53.72
N SER A 169 49.64 22.27 53.12
CA SER A 169 48.25 22.68 53.25
C SER A 169 47.28 21.66 52.64
N SER A 170 46.18 21.40 53.33
CA SER A 170 45.14 20.42 52.95
C SER A 170 44.23 20.87 51.79
N ILE A 171 44.75 21.60 50.81
CA ILE A 171 44.00 22.03 49.62
C ILE A 171 43.94 20.89 48.60
N ALA A 172 42.73 20.43 48.28
CA ALA A 172 42.52 19.21 47.50
C ALA A 172 42.99 19.32 46.03
N ALA A 173 42.87 20.51 45.44
CA ALA A 173 43.28 20.83 44.07
C ALA A 173 43.47 22.35 43.90
N VAL A 174 44.20 22.77 42.85
CA VAL A 174 44.17 24.15 42.34
C VAL A 174 44.01 24.15 40.83
N ALA A 175 43.10 24.98 40.32
CA ALA A 175 42.82 25.14 38.90
C ALA A 175 43.15 26.57 38.43
N GLN A 176 43.42 26.73 37.15
CA GLN A 176 43.52 28.05 36.51
C GLN A 176 42.12 28.51 36.06
N GLU A 177 41.79 29.79 36.29
CA GLU A 177 40.47 30.34 35.95
C GLU A 177 40.56 31.56 35.02
N PRO A 178 39.71 31.68 33.98
CA PRO A 178 39.00 30.59 33.32
C PRO A 178 40.00 29.73 32.54
N GLY A 179 40.05 28.41 32.79
CA GLY A 179 41.22 27.62 32.38
C GLY A 179 41.03 26.14 32.15
N MET A 180 42.06 25.57 31.52
CA MET A 180 42.15 24.19 31.04
C MET A 180 43.01 23.31 31.94
N TYR A 181 43.56 23.82 33.04
CA TYR A 181 44.57 23.12 33.84
C TYR A 181 44.16 23.00 35.31
N SER A 182 44.25 21.79 35.86
CA SER A 182 44.02 21.49 37.27
C SER A 182 45.16 20.63 37.83
N VAL A 183 45.71 21.03 38.99
CA VAL A 183 46.83 20.36 39.65
C VAL A 183 46.40 19.76 40.98
N PHE A 184 46.82 18.51 41.22
CA PHE A 184 46.45 17.70 42.38
C PHE A 184 47.69 17.12 43.07
N ASN A 185 47.64 17.06 44.41
CA ASN A 185 48.58 16.26 45.20
C ASN A 185 48.23 14.75 45.07
N PRO A 186 49.23 13.83 45.03
CA PRO A 186 49.04 12.37 45.04
C PRO A 186 47.97 11.84 46.01
N ASN A 187 47.90 12.37 47.23
CA ASN A 187 46.96 11.90 48.25
C ASN A 187 45.50 12.35 47.99
N SER A 188 45.29 13.32 47.10
CA SER A 188 44.00 13.96 46.84
C SER A 188 43.33 13.52 45.54
N VAL A 189 43.95 12.61 44.77
CA VAL A 189 43.41 12.08 43.49
C VAL A 189 42.02 11.44 43.62
N TRP A 190 41.68 10.88 44.78
CA TRP A 190 40.36 10.30 45.06
C TRP A 190 39.29 11.37 45.31
N TYR A 191 39.68 12.60 45.65
CA TYR A 191 38.81 13.78 45.71
C TYR A 191 38.60 14.41 44.32
N VAL A 192 38.71 13.63 43.23
CA VAL A 192 38.27 14.02 41.88
C VAL A 192 36.73 14.07 41.83
N VAL A 193 36.19 15.03 42.59
CA VAL A 193 34.82 15.48 42.57
C VAL A 193 34.73 16.58 41.52
N LEU A 194 34.75 16.17 40.25
CA LEU A 194 34.38 17.05 39.13
C LEU A 194 32.84 17.21 39.07
N ALA A 195 32.24 17.67 40.18
CA ALA A 195 30.90 18.27 40.30
C ALA A 195 30.49 18.53 41.77
N HIS A 196 30.00 19.75 42.06
CA HIS A 196 28.95 20.07 43.06
C HIS A 196 29.27 19.97 44.57
N GLU A 197 29.02 21.08 45.28
CA GLU A 197 28.60 21.08 46.70
C GLU A 197 27.24 21.78 46.85
N THR A 198 26.30 21.20 47.60
CA THR A 198 25.07 21.90 48.05
C THR A 198 25.10 22.10 49.55
N GLY A 199 25.06 23.36 49.99
CA GLY A 199 24.70 23.67 51.37
C GLY A 199 25.71 24.48 52.18
N GLY A 200 26.11 25.65 51.68
CA GLY A 200 26.35 26.80 52.56
C GLY A 200 27.79 27.18 52.90
N HIS A 201 28.33 28.13 52.14
CA HIS A 201 29.38 29.03 52.63
C HIS A 201 29.05 30.53 52.47
N ASN A 202 27.82 30.90 52.06
CA ASN A 202 27.41 32.30 51.83
C ASN A 202 26.35 32.87 52.81
N TYR A 203 26.06 32.19 53.94
CA TYR A 203 25.24 32.75 55.03
C TYR A 203 25.72 32.33 56.44
N GLY A 204 27.05 32.19 56.64
CA GLY A 204 27.66 32.15 57.98
C GLY A 204 27.19 31.05 58.94
N ARG A 205 27.02 29.81 58.49
CA ARG A 205 26.67 28.63 59.31
C ARG A 205 27.46 27.38 58.89
N THR A 206 27.48 26.36 59.74
CA THR A 206 28.40 25.19 59.70
C THR A 206 27.78 23.91 59.12
N HIS A 207 28.64 22.95 58.75
CA HIS A 207 28.38 21.69 58.01
C HIS A 207 27.30 20.69 58.53
N ASN A 208 26.48 21.01 59.54
CA ASN A 208 25.73 19.99 60.29
C ASN A 208 24.33 19.62 59.73
N ASP A 209 23.83 20.32 58.70
CA ASP A 209 22.40 20.29 58.30
C ASP A 209 22.08 19.42 57.05
N GLY A 210 22.95 18.49 56.67
CA GLY A 210 22.84 17.67 55.45
C GLY A 210 21.71 16.62 55.38
N LEU A 211 20.64 16.74 56.20
CA LEU A 211 19.69 15.65 56.47
C LEU A 211 18.25 15.83 55.94
N VAL A 212 17.90 16.93 55.24
CA VAL A 212 16.46 17.27 55.04
C VAL A 212 15.95 17.38 53.59
N SER A 213 16.70 17.90 52.61
CA SER A 213 16.33 17.85 51.16
C SER A 213 17.40 18.46 50.23
N PRO A 214 17.80 17.80 49.13
CA PRO A 214 18.66 18.41 48.12
C PRO A 214 17.85 19.22 47.08
N LYS A 215 18.29 20.45 46.77
CA LYS A 215 17.80 21.26 45.64
C LYS A 215 18.93 22.08 45.01
N THR A 216 18.98 22.10 43.67
CA THR A 216 19.85 22.92 42.77
C THR A 216 21.35 22.58 42.71
N ILE A 217 22.03 23.03 41.64
CA ILE A 217 23.38 22.61 41.19
C ILE A 217 24.26 23.85 40.95
N MET A 218 25.54 23.79 41.31
CA MET A 218 26.57 24.77 40.93
C MET A 218 27.91 24.08 40.63
N LEU A 219 28.62 24.54 39.59
CA LEU A 219 29.99 24.11 39.26
C LEU A 219 30.96 25.06 39.96
N HIS A 220 31.69 24.60 40.99
CA HIS A 220 32.59 25.49 41.72
C HIS A 220 33.91 25.74 40.99
N ASN A 221 34.02 26.95 40.49
CA ASN A 221 35.25 27.74 40.43
C ASN A 221 35.31 28.58 41.74
N TYR A 222 36.48 28.84 42.31
CA TYR A 222 36.59 29.23 43.73
C TYR A 222 36.14 30.67 44.02
N CYS A 223 35.18 30.84 44.94
CA CYS A 223 34.67 32.16 45.33
C CYS A 223 35.32 32.66 46.63
N GLY A 224 36.34 33.51 46.50
CA GLY A 224 36.74 34.50 47.52
C GLY A 224 37.90 34.11 48.43
N GLY A 225 39.05 34.76 48.25
CA GLY A 225 40.22 34.53 49.13
C GLY A 225 41.49 35.35 48.87
N GLY A 226 41.42 36.58 48.33
CA GLY A 226 42.64 37.41 48.16
C GLY A 226 42.51 38.63 47.25
N ALA A 227 42.36 39.80 47.86
CA ALA A 227 42.62 41.17 47.35
C ALA A 227 42.26 41.57 45.88
N THR A 228 41.33 42.52 45.81
CA THR A 228 41.10 43.54 44.74
C THR A 228 40.44 43.13 43.39
N PRO A 229 39.68 44.06 42.75
CA PRO A 229 38.65 43.73 41.74
C PRO A 229 39.14 43.78 40.28
N PRO A 230 38.32 43.34 39.29
CA PRO A 230 36.98 42.74 39.41
C PRO A 230 36.87 41.37 38.70
N TYR A 231 36.44 40.32 39.43
CA TYR A 231 36.27 38.98 38.88
C TYR A 231 34.91 38.37 39.24
N PHE A 232 34.12 38.04 38.23
CA PHE A 232 33.09 36.98 38.25
C PHE A 232 32.67 36.65 36.81
N TYR A 233 33.02 35.45 36.33
CA TYR A 233 32.55 34.93 35.05
C TYR A 233 32.24 33.44 35.19
N THR A 234 30.97 33.07 35.09
CA THR A 234 30.57 31.67 34.82
C THR A 234 31.08 31.25 33.44
N ASN A 235 31.40 29.97 33.25
CA ASN A 235 31.86 29.44 31.96
C ASN A 235 30.88 29.85 30.83
N PRO A 236 31.31 30.66 29.84
CA PRO A 236 30.42 31.21 28.81
C PRO A 236 29.95 30.17 27.76
N ARG A 237 30.32 28.89 27.91
CA ARG A 237 29.88 27.77 27.07
C ARG A 237 28.83 26.86 27.69
N ILE A 238 28.23 27.22 28.82
CA ILE A 238 27.05 26.50 29.32
C ILE A 238 25.79 27.08 28.66
N TRP A 239 25.27 26.32 27.71
CA TRP A 239 24.05 26.63 26.96
C TRP A 239 22.92 25.70 27.42
N LEU A 240 21.76 26.26 27.74
CA LEU A 240 20.53 25.54 28.02
C LEU A 240 19.48 25.95 26.98
N ASN A 241 19.01 25.01 26.15
CA ASN A 241 18.03 25.26 25.09
C ASN A 241 18.38 26.44 24.15
N GLY A 242 19.65 26.56 23.74
CA GLY A 242 20.10 27.66 22.88
C GLY A 242 20.26 29.02 23.58
N VAL A 243 20.20 29.05 24.92
CA VAL A 243 20.41 30.25 25.75
C VAL A 243 21.66 30.08 26.61
N ARG A 244 22.55 31.08 26.62
CA ARG A 244 23.76 31.11 27.45
C ARG A 244 23.42 31.52 28.89
N LEU A 245 23.90 30.77 29.89
CA LEU A 245 23.75 31.13 31.31
C LEU A 245 24.78 32.20 31.72
N GLN A 246 24.32 33.28 32.35
CA GLN A 246 25.16 34.41 32.77
C GLN A 246 24.61 35.05 34.06
N GLY A 247 25.51 35.44 34.99
CA GLY A 247 25.15 36.11 36.24
C GLY A 247 24.91 37.63 36.07
N ASN A 248 24.20 38.25 37.02
CA ASN A 248 23.96 39.69 37.04
C ASN A 248 25.11 40.49 37.71
N THR A 249 25.12 41.81 37.54
CA THR A 249 26.20 42.72 37.97
C THR A 249 26.13 43.23 39.42
N ASN A 250 25.10 42.85 40.19
CA ASN A 250 24.71 43.55 41.43
C ASN A 250 25.13 42.82 42.71
N ASN A 251 26.18 41.99 42.67
CA ASN A 251 26.75 41.27 43.82
C ASN A 251 25.75 40.41 44.63
N ASN A 252 24.63 40.01 44.03
CA ASN A 252 23.78 38.94 44.53
C ASN A 252 23.65 37.85 43.46
N CYS A 253 23.60 36.58 43.88
CA CYS A 253 23.60 35.43 42.98
C CYS A 253 22.24 35.17 42.29
N ASN A 254 21.56 36.23 41.81
CA ASN A 254 20.32 36.11 41.05
C ASN A 254 20.61 35.97 39.54
N MET A 255 19.82 35.13 38.86
CA MET A 255 19.86 34.99 37.40
C MET A 255 19.46 36.31 36.73
N GLY A 256 20.25 36.78 35.76
CA GLY A 256 20.00 38.02 35.02
C GLY A 256 19.17 37.82 33.74
N ASP A 257 18.67 38.92 33.18
CA ASP A 257 17.84 38.90 31.96
C ASP A 257 18.58 38.48 30.69
N LEU A 258 17.83 37.89 29.77
CA LEU A 258 18.30 37.38 28.48
C LEU A 258 18.79 38.51 27.55
N LYS A 259 20.03 38.42 27.07
CA LYS A 259 20.56 39.27 25.99
C LYS A 259 21.28 38.47 24.91
N ASN A 260 21.02 38.82 23.65
CA ASN A 260 21.65 38.23 22.48
C ASN A 260 22.76 39.16 21.94
N GLY A 261 23.86 38.60 21.43
CA GLY A 261 24.91 39.35 20.71
C GLY A 261 25.95 40.12 21.54
N GLY A 262 26.18 39.78 22.82
CA GLY A 262 27.11 40.53 23.68
C GLY A 262 28.60 40.28 23.42
N ASP A 263 29.21 41.15 22.61
CA ASP A 263 30.67 41.41 22.55
C ASP A 263 31.06 42.51 23.57
N ASN A 264 32.24 42.39 24.19
CA ASN A 264 32.89 43.51 24.87
C ASN A 264 34.41 43.26 25.06
N SER A 265 35.18 44.34 25.01
CA SER A 265 36.62 44.34 24.68
C SER A 265 37.60 43.91 25.78
N PHE A 266 38.57 43.06 25.39
CA PHE A 266 39.93 42.82 25.93
C PHE A 266 40.16 42.46 27.43
N PRO A 267 41.04 41.48 27.75
CA PRO A 267 41.52 40.40 26.90
C PRO A 267 40.47 39.29 26.85
N ASN A 268 40.13 38.90 25.63
CA ASN A 268 38.99 38.05 25.32
C ASN A 268 39.05 36.66 26.03
N PRO A 269 38.15 36.32 26.99
CA PRO A 269 38.10 34.99 27.62
C PRO A 269 37.82 33.86 26.63
N GLN A 270 37.04 34.16 25.59
CA GLN A 270 36.78 33.25 24.47
C GLN A 270 38.08 33.02 23.66
N SER A 271 39.01 33.97 23.51
CA SER A 271 40.34 33.73 22.88
C SER A 271 41.29 32.91 23.74
N VAL A 272 41.13 32.94 25.07
CA VAL A 272 41.84 32.07 26.00
C VAL A 272 41.32 30.64 25.89
N ALA A 273 40.00 30.47 25.74
CA ALA A 273 39.33 29.18 25.50
C ALA A 273 39.44 28.66 24.05
N ASP A 274 39.70 29.53 23.07
CA ASP A 274 39.90 29.22 21.64
C ASP A 274 41.37 29.10 21.25
N ARG A 275 42.30 29.29 22.21
CA ARG A 275 43.75 29.29 21.96
C ARG A 275 44.27 27.97 21.36
N ARG A 276 43.46 26.91 21.42
CA ARG A 276 43.71 25.61 20.80
C ARG A 276 42.41 25.14 20.16
N LEU A 277 42.47 24.81 18.87
CA LEU A 277 41.36 24.18 18.16
C LEU A 277 41.02 22.85 18.85
N ARG A 278 39.77 22.68 19.27
CA ARG A 278 39.24 21.33 19.53
C ARG A 278 39.36 20.52 18.24
N PRO A 279 39.96 19.32 18.25
CA PRO A 279 39.83 18.37 17.16
C PRO A 279 38.39 17.84 17.16
N THR A 280 37.45 18.64 16.64
CA THR A 280 36.05 18.21 16.42
C THR A 280 36.03 17.24 15.24
N THR A 281 36.41 16.01 15.52
CA THR A 281 36.42 14.91 14.55
C THR A 281 34.99 14.49 14.27
N GLY A 282 34.41 15.01 13.19
CA GLY A 282 33.12 14.56 12.67
C GLY A 282 33.20 13.18 12.02
N PRO A 283 32.05 12.55 11.72
CA PRO A 283 31.99 11.27 11.02
C PRO A 283 32.64 11.37 9.64
N ALA A 284 33.59 10.48 9.35
CA ALA A 284 34.48 10.55 8.20
C ALA A 284 33.89 9.88 6.94
N LEU A 285 32.68 10.29 6.56
CA LEU A 285 31.90 9.67 5.49
C LEU A 285 32.33 10.06 4.07
N HIS A 286 33.29 10.98 3.94
CA HIS A 286 33.80 11.45 2.64
C HIS A 286 34.84 10.50 2.03
N SER A 287 35.46 9.63 2.84
CA SER A 287 36.46 8.64 2.39
C SER A 287 35.85 7.26 2.08
N VAL A 288 34.53 7.12 2.23
CA VAL A 288 33.79 5.89 1.88
C VAL A 288 33.85 5.72 0.36
N VAL A 289 34.42 4.61 -0.09
CA VAL A 289 34.52 4.22 -1.51
C VAL A 289 33.53 3.13 -1.90
N LEU A 290 33.03 2.35 -0.93
CA LEU A 290 31.96 1.37 -1.10
C LEU A 290 31.01 1.44 0.10
N ARG A 291 29.70 1.46 -0.15
CA ARG A 291 28.65 1.61 0.88
C ARG A 291 27.41 0.77 0.56
N TRP A 292 27.26 -0.38 1.20
CA TRP A 292 26.04 -1.20 1.08
C TRP A 292 25.09 -0.96 2.26
N VAL A 293 23.82 -0.70 1.96
CA VAL A 293 22.77 -0.44 2.94
C VAL A 293 21.58 -1.36 2.65
N PHE A 294 21.14 -2.11 3.67
CA PHE A 294 20.16 -3.18 3.49
C PHE A 294 18.75 -2.78 3.96
N THR A 295 18.21 -1.71 3.40
CA THR A 295 16.88 -1.13 3.76
C THR A 295 15.73 -1.61 2.88
N ASN A 296 15.86 -2.78 2.24
CA ASN A 296 14.81 -3.36 1.41
C ASN A 296 13.63 -3.80 2.28
N ALA A 297 12.41 -3.63 1.78
CA ALA A 297 11.17 -4.01 2.47
C ALA A 297 11.19 -5.45 3.03
N PRO A 298 10.53 -5.72 4.19
CA PRO A 298 10.57 -7.04 4.82
C PRO A 298 10.05 -8.16 3.90
N GLY A 299 10.81 -9.26 3.77
CA GLY A 299 10.43 -10.40 2.94
C GLY A 299 11.61 -11.29 2.52
N PRO A 300 11.37 -12.38 1.76
CA PRO A 300 12.43 -13.26 1.28
C PRO A 300 13.48 -12.55 0.41
N ALA A 301 14.74 -12.93 0.58
CA ALA A 301 15.85 -12.54 -0.28
C ALA A 301 16.48 -13.82 -0.86
N PRO A 302 15.96 -14.38 -1.98
CA PRO A 302 16.48 -15.60 -2.57
C PRO A 302 17.91 -15.43 -3.13
N ALA A 303 18.59 -16.54 -3.39
CA ALA A 303 19.88 -16.56 -4.09
C ALA A 303 19.82 -15.72 -5.39
N GLY A 304 20.86 -14.93 -5.63
CA GLY A 304 20.91 -13.98 -6.75
C GLY A 304 20.24 -12.62 -6.48
N THR A 305 19.70 -12.38 -5.28
CA THR A 305 19.29 -11.02 -4.87
C THR A 305 20.53 -10.13 -4.79
N VAL A 306 20.53 -8.98 -5.47
CA VAL A 306 21.66 -8.03 -5.50
C VAL A 306 21.29 -6.73 -4.78
N PHE A 307 22.18 -6.28 -3.90
CA PHE A 307 22.18 -4.95 -3.30
C PHE A 307 23.31 -4.13 -3.93
N TYR A 308 23.00 -2.98 -4.54
CA TYR A 308 24.01 -2.11 -5.11
C TYR A 308 24.54 -1.13 -4.06
N ASP A 309 25.84 -0.91 -4.06
CA ASP A 309 26.48 0.10 -3.23
C ASP A 309 26.06 1.53 -3.67
N LEU A 310 26.02 2.44 -2.70
CA LEU A 310 25.53 3.81 -2.87
C LEU A 310 26.60 4.80 -3.39
N VAL A 311 27.86 4.38 -3.57
CA VAL A 311 28.98 5.22 -4.02
C VAL A 311 29.30 5.01 -5.50
N CYS A 312 29.50 3.77 -5.96
CA CYS A 312 29.91 3.46 -7.33
C CYS A 312 29.04 2.40 -8.04
N GLY A 313 28.06 1.83 -7.36
CA GLY A 313 27.16 0.80 -7.89
C GLY A 313 27.72 -0.62 -7.80
N ALA A 314 28.67 -0.89 -6.90
CA ALA A 314 29.26 -2.21 -6.74
C ALA A 314 28.22 -3.23 -6.21
N PRO A 315 28.12 -4.46 -6.77
CA PRO A 315 27.11 -5.43 -6.34
C PRO A 315 27.53 -6.21 -5.09
N ALA A 316 26.64 -6.29 -4.11
CA ALA A 316 26.69 -7.28 -3.03
C ALA A 316 25.56 -8.30 -3.27
N MET A 317 25.88 -9.58 -3.44
CA MET A 317 24.93 -10.60 -3.88
C MET A 317 24.64 -11.64 -2.79
N VAL A 318 23.37 -11.98 -2.62
CA VAL A 318 22.95 -13.11 -1.79
C VAL A 318 23.30 -14.42 -2.48
N ARG A 319 24.06 -15.26 -1.79
CA ARG A 319 24.35 -16.65 -2.17
C ARG A 319 23.65 -17.59 -1.19
N GLY A 320 23.27 -18.79 -1.64
CA GLY A 320 22.58 -19.77 -0.79
C GLY A 320 21.12 -19.40 -0.47
N ILE A 321 20.50 -20.15 0.44
CA ILE A 321 19.06 -20.13 0.72
C ILE A 321 18.70 -19.54 2.08
N GLY A 322 17.48 -18.99 2.19
CA GLY A 322 16.85 -18.61 3.46
C GLY A 322 17.15 -17.21 3.99
N ALA A 323 17.87 -16.35 3.24
CA ALA A 323 18.00 -14.95 3.65
C ALA A 323 16.66 -14.20 3.58
N THR A 324 16.48 -13.21 4.45
CA THR A 324 15.28 -12.36 4.50
C THR A 324 15.65 -10.90 4.74
N ASN A 325 15.07 -9.99 3.96
CA ASN A 325 15.10 -8.57 4.28
C ASN A 325 14.20 -8.33 5.51
N THR A 326 14.62 -7.45 6.42
CA THR A 326 13.86 -7.09 7.64
C THR A 326 13.21 -5.71 7.56
N GLY A 327 13.32 -5.01 6.42
CA GLY A 327 12.99 -3.58 6.29
C GLY A 327 14.14 -2.65 6.68
N ARG A 328 15.13 -3.14 7.46
CA ARG A 328 16.27 -2.35 7.97
C ARG A 328 17.61 -3.08 7.95
N ALA A 329 17.62 -4.37 7.65
CA ALA A 329 18.80 -5.20 7.52
C ALA A 329 18.56 -6.36 6.54
N ILE A 330 19.63 -6.99 6.06
CA ILE A 330 19.57 -8.33 5.47
C ILE A 330 19.87 -9.36 6.56
N ARG A 331 18.92 -10.25 6.82
CA ARG A 331 19.05 -11.36 7.75
C ARG A 331 19.60 -12.57 7.03
N LEU A 332 20.77 -13.02 7.44
CA LEU A 332 21.31 -14.33 7.09
C LEU A 332 20.77 -15.38 8.07
N PRO A 333 20.34 -16.57 7.62
CA PRO A 333 19.68 -17.56 8.49
C PRO A 333 20.68 -18.39 9.33
N GLY A 334 21.92 -18.53 8.85
CA GLY A 334 22.95 -19.40 9.41
C GLY A 334 22.58 -20.90 9.46
N GLY A 335 23.42 -21.70 10.12
CA GLY A 335 23.10 -23.07 10.52
C GLY A 335 23.65 -24.21 9.64
N THR A 336 24.03 -23.97 8.38
CA THR A 336 24.88 -24.92 7.63
C THR A 336 26.35 -24.61 7.84
N THR A 337 27.23 -25.58 7.59
CA THR A 337 28.67 -25.31 7.44
C THR A 337 28.98 -24.75 6.05
N GLY A 338 30.22 -24.33 5.83
CA GLY A 338 30.74 -24.00 4.50
C GLY A 338 30.90 -25.20 3.54
N ASN A 339 30.79 -26.44 4.04
CA ASN A 339 30.94 -27.69 3.28
C ASN A 339 29.60 -28.37 2.92
N VAL A 340 28.71 -27.65 2.24
CA VAL A 340 27.47 -28.21 1.68
C VAL A 340 27.27 -27.71 0.24
N PRO A 341 26.47 -28.40 -0.61
CA PRO A 341 26.13 -27.90 -1.93
C PRO A 341 25.49 -26.50 -1.88
N MET A 342 25.75 -25.66 -2.90
CA MET A 342 25.30 -24.26 -2.88
C MET A 342 23.77 -24.10 -2.76
N ASP A 343 23.00 -25.04 -3.32
CA ASP A 343 21.53 -25.00 -3.31
C ASP A 343 20.91 -25.31 -1.94
N THR A 344 21.69 -25.89 -1.01
CA THR A 344 21.26 -26.16 0.37
C THR A 344 22.00 -25.33 1.42
N MET A 345 23.00 -24.55 1.00
CA MET A 345 23.81 -23.72 1.90
C MET A 345 22.98 -22.57 2.49
N ALA A 346 23.04 -22.39 3.81
CA ALA A 346 22.47 -21.23 4.48
C ALA A 346 23.08 -19.94 3.92
N ALA A 347 22.23 -18.96 3.64
CA ALA A 347 22.65 -17.82 2.85
C ALA A 347 23.76 -16.97 3.47
N TYR A 348 24.59 -16.39 2.61
CA TYR A 348 25.66 -15.43 2.92
C TYR A 348 25.70 -14.33 1.85
N ILE A 349 26.42 -13.23 2.12
CA ILE A 349 26.62 -12.15 1.14
C ILE A 349 28.01 -12.25 0.54
N ASP A 350 28.05 -12.12 -0.78
CA ASP A 350 29.25 -12.17 -1.62
C ASP A 350 29.50 -10.79 -2.21
N LEU A 351 30.67 -10.21 -1.91
CA LEU A 351 31.11 -8.89 -2.36
C LEU A 351 32.12 -9.04 -3.51
N PRO A 352 32.36 -7.98 -4.30
CA PRO A 352 33.24 -8.09 -5.46
C PRO A 352 34.69 -8.42 -5.08
N ASN A 353 35.43 -8.96 -6.04
CA ASN A 353 36.87 -9.25 -5.87
C ASN A 353 37.68 -7.95 -5.87
N ARG A 354 38.85 -7.96 -5.22
CA ARG A 354 39.79 -6.83 -5.17
C ARG A 354 39.23 -5.55 -4.51
N ILE A 355 38.41 -5.71 -3.46
CA ILE A 355 37.86 -4.58 -2.68
C ILE A 355 38.79 -4.05 -1.59
N ILE A 356 39.83 -4.80 -1.20
CA ILE A 356 40.83 -4.37 -0.20
C ILE A 356 42.25 -4.26 -0.77
N SER A 357 42.65 -5.14 -1.69
CA SER A 357 44.03 -5.19 -2.22
C SER A 357 44.44 -3.96 -3.06
N ILE A 358 43.47 -3.29 -3.68
CA ILE A 358 43.68 -2.10 -4.52
C ILE A 358 44.01 -0.81 -3.73
N HIS A 359 43.99 -0.87 -2.40
CA HIS A 359 44.17 0.30 -1.53
C HIS A 359 45.52 0.28 -0.80
N THR A 360 46.01 1.47 -0.42
CA THR A 360 47.25 1.60 0.39
C THR A 360 46.97 1.59 1.89
N ASN A 361 45.84 2.18 2.29
CA ASN A 361 45.29 2.17 3.64
C ASN A 361 43.79 1.89 3.52
N ILE A 362 43.18 1.28 4.52
CA ILE A 362 41.75 0.95 4.47
C ILE A 362 41.08 1.08 5.83
N THR A 363 39.76 1.28 5.82
CA THR A 363 38.88 0.99 6.95
C THR A 363 37.70 0.18 6.47
N ILE A 364 37.41 -0.92 7.16
CA ILE A 364 36.22 -1.75 6.98
C ILE A 364 35.31 -1.46 8.18
N GLU A 365 34.08 -1.00 7.96
CA GLU A 365 33.06 -0.82 9.01
C GLU A 365 31.83 -1.69 8.70
N VAL A 366 31.35 -2.45 9.69
CA VAL A 366 30.17 -3.31 9.60
C VAL A 366 29.26 -3.07 10.80
N TRP A 367 27.98 -2.79 10.54
CA TRP A 367 26.92 -2.82 11.56
C TRP A 367 26.12 -4.11 11.43
N ALA A 368 26.27 -4.99 12.42
CA ALA A 368 25.55 -6.26 12.45
C ALA A 368 24.99 -6.55 13.84
N ALA A 369 23.94 -7.38 13.90
CA ALA A 369 23.42 -7.97 15.13
C ALA A 369 23.43 -9.50 15.00
N LEU A 370 24.25 -10.18 15.80
CA LEU A 370 24.27 -11.64 15.87
C LEU A 370 22.96 -12.15 16.50
N LEU A 371 22.27 -13.10 15.89
CA LEU A 371 20.94 -13.54 16.31
C LEU A 371 20.95 -14.89 17.06
N SER A 372 21.91 -15.77 16.77
CA SER A 372 22.17 -16.97 17.57
C SER A 372 23.64 -17.37 17.53
N THR A 373 24.05 -18.22 18.47
CA THR A 373 25.37 -18.86 18.47
C THR A 373 25.55 -19.75 17.24
N GLN A 374 26.69 -19.62 16.56
CA GLN A 374 27.07 -20.43 15.41
C GLN A 374 28.58 -20.72 15.51
N ASN A 375 28.99 -21.97 15.27
CA ASN A 375 30.39 -22.38 15.44
C ASN A 375 31.33 -21.59 14.50
N TRP A 376 32.20 -20.75 15.06
CA TRP A 376 33.17 -19.92 14.32
C TRP A 376 32.55 -19.00 13.24
N ALA A 377 31.30 -18.55 13.44
CA ALA A 377 30.62 -17.70 12.47
C ALA A 377 31.28 -16.32 12.28
N ARG A 378 31.38 -15.88 11.02
CA ARG A 378 32.09 -14.68 10.58
C ARG A 378 31.19 -13.45 10.50
N ILE A 379 31.68 -12.30 10.96
CA ILE A 379 31.15 -10.99 10.57
C ILE A 379 31.59 -10.70 9.13
N PHE A 380 32.88 -10.92 8.82
CA PHE A 380 33.40 -10.96 7.46
C PHE A 380 34.63 -11.86 7.38
N ASP A 381 34.94 -12.34 6.18
CA ASP A 381 36.12 -13.16 5.85
C ASP A 381 36.53 -12.84 4.41
N PHE A 382 37.63 -12.09 4.25
CA PHE A 382 38.11 -11.54 2.97
C PHE A 382 39.50 -12.10 2.62
N GLY A 383 39.71 -12.58 1.39
CA GLY A 383 40.95 -13.27 1.02
C GLY A 383 40.78 -14.39 -0.02
N ARG A 384 41.52 -15.48 0.15
CA ARG A 384 41.60 -16.60 -0.80
C ARG A 384 41.72 -17.95 -0.10
N THR A 385 41.03 -18.97 -0.62
CA THR A 385 41.20 -20.36 -0.14
C THR A 385 42.48 -21.00 -0.68
N ALA A 386 43.08 -21.92 0.08
CA ALA A 386 44.28 -22.66 -0.34
C ALA A 386 44.01 -23.72 -1.41
N GLN A 387 42.74 -24.02 -1.65
CA GLN A 387 42.25 -24.93 -2.67
C GLN A 387 42.17 -24.20 -4.03
N ALA A 388 41.81 -24.91 -5.09
CA ALA A 388 41.74 -24.33 -6.44
C ALA A 388 40.51 -23.43 -6.68
N GLY A 389 39.51 -23.44 -5.77
CA GLY A 389 38.22 -22.81 -5.96
C GLY A 389 37.18 -23.75 -6.58
N ASP A 390 36.10 -23.20 -7.13
CA ASP A 390 35.09 -23.95 -7.90
C ASP A 390 35.41 -24.05 -9.40
N GLY A 391 36.49 -23.40 -9.86
CA GLY A 391 36.93 -23.40 -11.26
C GLY A 391 36.15 -22.45 -12.18
N LEU A 392 35.26 -21.61 -11.63
CA LEU A 392 34.49 -20.61 -12.39
C LEU A 392 35.05 -19.18 -12.26
N GLY A 393 35.96 -18.96 -11.32
CA GLY A 393 36.60 -17.67 -11.04
C GLY A 393 38.14 -17.72 -11.07
N GLU A 394 38.77 -16.77 -10.39
CA GLU A 394 40.22 -16.72 -10.16
C GLU A 394 40.68 -17.90 -9.26
N PRO A 395 41.98 -18.26 -9.25
CA PRO A 395 42.47 -19.38 -8.45
C PRO A 395 42.09 -19.26 -6.96
N GLY A 396 41.38 -20.26 -6.41
CA GLY A 396 40.94 -20.27 -5.01
C GLY A 396 39.64 -19.50 -4.73
N GLU A 397 38.96 -18.97 -5.75
CA GLU A 397 37.63 -18.35 -5.67
C GLU A 397 36.50 -19.40 -5.66
N TYR A 398 35.49 -19.18 -4.83
CA TYR A 398 34.22 -19.91 -4.87
C TYR A 398 33.10 -18.94 -5.24
N THR A 399 32.81 -18.86 -6.54
CA THR A 399 31.84 -17.94 -7.15
C THR A 399 30.39 -18.11 -6.72
N GLY A 400 30.06 -19.14 -5.93
CA GLY A 400 28.72 -19.33 -5.34
C GLY A 400 27.59 -19.48 -6.35
N VAL A 401 27.89 -20.00 -7.55
CA VAL A 401 26.90 -20.29 -8.60
C VAL A 401 25.93 -21.41 -8.15
N PRO A 402 24.62 -21.32 -8.44
CA PRO A 402 23.64 -22.38 -8.15
C PRO A 402 24.02 -23.71 -8.81
N GLY A 403 23.75 -24.82 -8.14
CA GLY A 403 24.15 -26.17 -8.57
C GLY A 403 25.60 -26.55 -8.26
N SER A 404 26.46 -25.64 -7.78
CA SER A 404 27.84 -25.99 -7.40
C SER A 404 27.87 -26.99 -6.23
N PRO A 405 28.72 -28.05 -6.31
CA PRO A 405 28.81 -29.09 -5.29
C PRO A 405 29.43 -28.58 -3.99
N ALA A 406 29.42 -29.43 -2.96
CA ALA A 406 30.06 -29.10 -1.67
C ALA A 406 31.58 -28.86 -1.87
N PRO A 407 32.15 -27.75 -1.34
CA PRO A 407 33.57 -27.38 -1.51
C PRO A 407 34.62 -28.40 -1.04
N GLY A 408 34.24 -29.36 -0.20
CA GLY A 408 35.19 -30.24 0.49
C GLY A 408 35.81 -29.57 1.71
N VAL A 409 37.00 -30.01 2.11
CA VAL A 409 37.74 -29.39 3.23
C VAL A 409 38.52 -28.19 2.71
N THR A 410 38.04 -26.98 3.01
CA THR A 410 38.71 -25.73 2.62
C THR A 410 39.42 -25.07 3.80
N THR A 411 40.47 -24.32 3.49
CA THR A 411 41.32 -23.60 4.45
C THR A 411 41.75 -22.27 3.85
N SER A 412 42.04 -21.25 4.66
CA SER A 412 42.56 -19.98 4.15
C SER A 412 44.00 -20.08 3.65
N TYR A 413 44.29 -19.37 2.56
CA TYR A 413 45.63 -19.08 2.05
C TYR A 413 46.01 -17.66 2.47
N ASP A 414 45.21 -16.69 2.03
CA ASP A 414 45.16 -15.33 2.56
C ASP A 414 43.82 -15.17 3.28
N ASP A 415 43.82 -14.60 4.50
CA ASP A 415 42.59 -14.15 5.16
C ASP A 415 42.80 -12.84 5.92
N VAL A 416 41.74 -12.04 5.92
CA VAL A 416 41.47 -10.92 6.81
C VAL A 416 40.06 -11.15 7.33
N MET A 417 39.94 -11.73 8.52
CA MET A 417 38.66 -12.20 9.04
C MET A 417 38.35 -11.66 10.43
N LEU A 418 37.06 -11.45 10.67
CA LEU A 418 36.53 -11.10 11.98
C LEU A 418 35.43 -12.09 12.34
N SER A 419 35.72 -13.01 13.25
CA SER A 419 34.77 -13.97 13.78
C SER A 419 33.96 -13.37 14.93
N GLY A 420 32.64 -13.51 14.87
CA GLY A 420 31.73 -13.16 15.96
C GLY A 420 31.78 -14.14 17.14
N PHE A 421 32.43 -15.29 16.96
CA PHE A 421 32.50 -16.39 17.93
C PHE A 421 33.87 -17.08 17.90
N ILE A 422 34.39 -17.50 19.06
CA ILE A 422 35.47 -18.50 19.15
C ILE A 422 34.82 -19.81 19.56
N GLY A 423 34.78 -20.78 18.63
CA GLY A 423 33.87 -21.92 18.77
C GLY A 423 32.43 -21.45 18.81
N THR A 424 31.68 -21.80 19.84
CA THR A 424 30.26 -21.41 20.03
C THR A 424 30.05 -20.27 21.03
N ASP A 425 31.10 -19.69 21.61
CA ASP A 425 31.02 -18.62 22.61
C ASP A 425 30.85 -17.24 21.95
N ILE A 426 29.66 -16.64 22.10
CA ILE A 426 29.30 -15.31 21.57
C ILE A 426 30.03 -14.16 22.27
N CYS A 427 30.48 -14.36 23.52
CA CYS A 427 31.25 -13.38 24.27
C CYS A 427 32.75 -13.42 23.94
N ARG A 428 33.17 -14.29 23.01
CA ARG A 428 34.54 -14.36 22.52
C ARG A 428 34.58 -14.13 21.02
N GLN A 429 35.24 -13.05 20.60
CA GLN A 429 35.39 -12.70 19.19
C GLN A 429 36.88 -12.73 18.82
N ARG A 430 37.19 -12.98 17.54
CA ARG A 430 38.57 -12.99 17.04
C ARG A 430 38.69 -12.16 15.78
N PHE A 431 39.66 -11.28 15.75
CA PHE A 431 40.25 -10.77 14.51
C PHE A 431 41.48 -11.62 14.16
N GLU A 432 41.54 -12.18 12.95
CA GLU A 432 42.64 -13.05 12.48
C GLU A 432 43.11 -12.65 11.09
N LEU A 433 44.39 -12.90 10.85
CA LEU A 433 45.12 -12.59 9.62
C LEU A 433 46.01 -13.76 9.25
N ARG A 434 45.99 -14.14 7.98
CA ARG A 434 46.88 -15.13 7.38
C ARG A 434 47.35 -14.63 6.02
N PHE A 435 48.59 -14.94 5.70
CA PHE A 435 49.22 -14.51 4.45
C PHE A 435 49.96 -15.68 3.80
N LYS A 436 49.64 -15.97 2.54
CA LYS A 436 50.25 -17.00 1.67
C LYS A 436 50.43 -18.37 2.33
N GLY A 437 49.41 -18.79 3.07
CA GLY A 437 49.37 -20.07 3.81
C GLY A 437 50.22 -20.10 5.09
N GLY A 438 50.84 -18.98 5.48
CA GLY A 438 51.70 -18.85 6.66
C GLY A 438 51.00 -18.97 8.00
N THR A 439 51.68 -18.58 9.09
CA THR A 439 51.15 -18.66 10.46
C THR A 439 50.08 -17.58 10.72
N GLN A 440 48.91 -18.00 11.22
CA GLN A 440 47.84 -17.11 11.67
C GLN A 440 48.34 -16.12 12.75
N ARG A 441 48.01 -14.84 12.58
CA ARG A 441 48.17 -13.77 13.59
C ARG A 441 46.80 -13.35 14.06
N ARG A 442 46.60 -13.17 15.37
CA ARG A 442 45.26 -12.98 15.95
C ARG A 442 45.21 -12.01 17.12
N VAL A 443 44.05 -11.38 17.29
CA VAL A 443 43.62 -10.63 18.47
C VAL A 443 42.29 -11.22 18.94
N ASP A 444 42.26 -11.69 20.18
CA ASP A 444 41.06 -12.27 20.81
C ASP A 444 40.44 -11.26 21.79
N SER A 445 39.11 -11.17 21.78
CA SER A 445 38.30 -10.36 22.68
C SER A 445 37.49 -11.25 23.63
N GLY A 446 37.21 -10.74 24.84
CA GLY A 446 36.24 -11.29 25.79
C GLY A 446 35.04 -10.36 26.02
N LEU A 447 34.74 -9.47 25.08
CA LEU A 447 33.64 -8.50 25.22
C LEU A 447 32.28 -9.20 25.16
N ILE A 448 31.45 -8.89 26.17
CA ILE A 448 30.08 -9.37 26.26
C ILE A 448 29.30 -8.90 25.03
N THR A 449 28.77 -9.84 24.27
CA THR A 449 27.90 -9.59 23.11
C THR A 449 26.56 -10.27 23.36
N SER A 450 25.46 -9.52 23.18
CA SER A 450 24.10 -10.03 23.38
C SER A 450 23.42 -10.27 22.03
N THR A 451 22.60 -11.31 21.93
CA THR A 451 21.86 -11.59 20.70
C THR A 451 20.86 -10.49 20.37
N GLY A 452 20.72 -10.16 19.09
CA GLY A 452 19.82 -9.11 18.60
C GLY A 452 20.28 -7.67 18.85
N VAL A 453 21.40 -7.45 19.56
CA VAL A 453 21.97 -6.11 19.76
C VAL A 453 22.78 -5.70 18.53
N VAL A 454 22.47 -4.52 17.97
CA VAL A 454 23.23 -3.94 16.86
C VAL A 454 24.55 -3.40 17.37
N HIS A 455 25.59 -3.71 16.62
CA HIS A 455 26.96 -3.64 17.08
C HIS A 455 27.86 -3.21 15.91
N HIS A 456 28.75 -2.26 16.17
CA HIS A 456 29.72 -1.76 15.20
C HIS A 456 31.02 -2.53 15.33
N TYR A 457 31.47 -3.08 14.22
CA TYR A 457 32.73 -3.77 14.04
C TYR A 457 33.54 -2.99 13.03
N ALA A 458 34.70 -2.46 13.42
CA ALA A 458 35.56 -1.71 12.50
C ALA A 458 36.99 -2.19 12.56
N VAL A 459 37.67 -2.24 11.40
CA VAL A 459 39.06 -2.64 11.30
C VAL A 459 39.78 -1.71 10.32
N THR A 460 40.93 -1.16 10.72
CA THR A 460 41.76 -0.29 9.86
C THR A 460 43.08 -0.97 9.51
N PHE A 461 43.55 -0.81 8.27
CA PHE A 461 44.95 -1.06 7.91
C PHE A 461 45.68 0.25 7.65
N THR A 462 46.77 0.47 8.37
CA THR A 462 47.68 1.60 8.16
C THR A 462 49.02 1.07 7.66
N LYS A 463 49.41 1.42 6.42
CA LYS A 463 50.76 1.18 5.90
C LYS A 463 51.75 2.12 6.59
N GLY A 464 53.01 1.68 6.76
CA GLY A 464 54.07 2.59 7.20
C GLY A 464 54.26 2.70 8.71
N VAL A 465 53.59 1.84 9.51
CA VAL A 465 53.59 1.92 10.98
C VAL A 465 53.79 0.56 11.64
N GLY A 466 54.16 0.58 12.92
CA GLY A 466 54.39 -0.63 13.72
C GLY A 466 55.75 -1.29 13.46
N ALA A 467 55.89 -2.54 13.90
CA ALA A 467 57.15 -3.30 13.85
C ALA A 467 57.72 -3.55 12.43
N TYR A 468 56.93 -3.31 11.37
CA TYR A 468 57.30 -3.56 9.98
C TYR A 468 57.04 -2.33 9.09
N ALA A 469 57.30 -1.12 9.60
CA ALA A 469 56.95 0.14 8.94
C ALA A 469 57.47 0.29 7.49
N GLU A 470 58.61 -0.30 7.12
CA GLU A 470 59.16 -0.17 5.76
C GLU A 470 58.47 -1.06 4.72
N THR A 471 57.98 -2.24 5.11
CA THR A 471 57.49 -3.29 4.18
C THR A 471 55.99 -3.58 4.30
N GLY A 472 55.40 -3.34 5.47
CA GLY A 472 54.00 -3.66 5.76
C GLY A 472 53.29 -2.56 6.54
N GLY A 473 52.64 -2.93 7.64
CA GLY A 473 51.83 -2.01 8.41
C GLY A 473 51.12 -2.63 9.60
N ARG A 474 50.11 -1.93 10.11
CA ARG A 474 49.30 -2.33 11.26
C ARG A 474 47.85 -2.53 10.86
N TRP A 475 47.30 -3.68 11.21
CA TRP A 475 45.86 -3.85 11.33
C TRP A 475 45.43 -3.54 12.77
N GLN A 476 44.45 -2.65 12.95
CA GLN A 476 43.88 -2.27 14.24
C GLN A 476 42.38 -2.56 14.23
N TRP A 477 41.91 -3.33 15.21
CA TRP A 477 40.50 -3.67 15.40
C TRP A 477 39.85 -2.77 16.45
N TYR A 478 38.60 -2.39 16.18
CA TYR A 478 37.73 -1.59 17.01
C TYR A 478 36.34 -2.24 17.17
N ARG A 479 35.70 -1.96 18.30
CA ARG A 479 34.35 -2.41 18.64
C ARG A 479 33.56 -1.24 19.23
N ASP A 480 32.38 -0.97 18.68
CA ASP A 480 31.47 0.05 19.20
C ASP A 480 32.17 1.42 19.45
N GLY A 481 33.07 1.80 18.53
CA GLY A 481 33.85 3.04 18.58
C GLY A 481 35.23 2.95 19.26
N TYR A 482 35.52 1.89 20.02
CA TYR A 482 36.72 1.78 20.87
C TYR A 482 37.74 0.75 20.36
N PRO A 483 39.06 0.98 20.50
CA PRO A 483 40.09 0.05 20.05
C PRO A 483 40.17 -1.20 20.95
N ILE A 484 40.31 -2.38 20.32
CA ILE A 484 40.41 -3.68 21.01
C ILE A 484 41.84 -4.21 21.02
N GLY A 485 42.54 -4.09 19.90
CA GLY A 485 43.92 -4.54 19.76
C GLY A 485 44.38 -4.49 18.31
N TYR A 486 45.67 -4.72 18.10
CA TYR A 486 46.31 -4.63 16.79
C TYR A 486 47.25 -5.79 16.50
N VAL A 487 47.56 -5.95 15.22
CA VAL A 487 48.59 -6.84 14.70
C VAL A 487 49.48 -6.03 13.76
N ASP A 488 50.78 -6.04 14.01
CA ASP A 488 51.77 -5.55 13.05
C ASP A 488 52.11 -6.71 12.09
N VAL A 489 52.04 -6.44 10.78
CA VAL A 489 52.27 -7.41 9.70
C VAL A 489 53.31 -6.89 8.72
N SER A 490 54.10 -7.81 8.16
CA SER A 490 55.23 -7.49 7.26
C SER A 490 54.84 -7.36 5.79
N ASN A 491 53.57 -7.56 5.44
CA ASN A 491 53.00 -7.44 4.10
C ASN A 491 52.09 -6.21 4.00
N SER A 492 51.84 -5.76 2.78
CA SER A 492 50.89 -4.71 2.44
C SER A 492 49.56 -5.28 1.94
N LEU A 493 48.56 -4.41 1.72
CA LEU A 493 47.27 -4.82 1.15
C LEU A 493 47.41 -5.34 -0.29
N ALA A 494 48.30 -4.75 -1.09
CA ALA A 494 48.54 -5.15 -2.48
C ALA A 494 49.17 -6.54 -2.63
N ASP A 495 49.64 -7.13 -1.53
CA ASP A 495 50.17 -8.49 -1.50
C ASP A 495 49.08 -9.56 -1.32
N LEU A 496 47.88 -9.19 -0.84
CA LEU A 496 46.76 -10.07 -0.54
C LEU A 496 45.96 -10.43 -1.80
N GLU A 497 45.57 -11.70 -1.91
CA GLU A 497 44.64 -12.17 -2.93
C GLU A 497 43.22 -12.20 -2.35
N ASP A 498 42.43 -11.15 -2.55
CA ASP A 498 41.07 -10.97 -2.04
C ASP A 498 40.00 -11.30 -3.11
N VAL A 499 39.91 -12.60 -3.43
CA VAL A 499 39.00 -13.18 -4.44
C VAL A 499 37.78 -13.89 -3.85
N ASN A 500 37.68 -13.96 -2.52
CA ASN A 500 36.49 -14.37 -1.78
C ASN A 500 36.25 -13.30 -0.72
N ASN A 501 35.20 -12.50 -0.87
CA ASN A 501 34.92 -11.38 0.03
C ASN A 501 33.53 -11.54 0.63
N TRP A 502 33.44 -12.27 1.75
CA TRP A 502 32.16 -12.73 2.27
C TRP A 502 31.75 -12.05 3.58
N LEU A 503 30.44 -11.80 3.70
CA LEU A 503 29.79 -11.52 4.96
C LEU A 503 29.02 -12.77 5.40
N GLY A 504 29.27 -13.23 6.62
CA GLY A 504 28.55 -14.36 7.20
C GLY A 504 29.06 -15.78 6.87
N ARG A 505 30.02 -15.95 5.94
CA ARG A 505 30.63 -17.25 5.58
C ARG A 505 32.12 -17.26 5.92
N SER A 506 32.67 -18.44 6.24
CA SER A 506 34.08 -18.69 6.53
C SER A 506 34.80 -19.36 5.35
N MET A 507 36.10 -19.10 5.21
CA MET A 507 36.99 -19.87 4.31
C MET A 507 37.33 -21.27 4.83
N TRP A 508 37.01 -21.56 6.09
CA TRP A 508 37.18 -22.87 6.71
C TRP A 508 35.84 -23.61 6.68
N SER A 509 35.75 -24.67 5.87
CA SER A 509 34.46 -25.28 5.54
C SER A 509 33.80 -26.07 6.69
N THR A 510 34.48 -26.21 7.83
CA THR A 510 33.95 -26.73 9.10
C THR A 510 33.17 -25.70 9.92
N ASP A 511 33.33 -24.42 9.62
CA ASP A 511 32.68 -23.33 10.35
C ASP A 511 31.25 -23.14 9.86
N ASN A 512 30.37 -22.67 10.74
CA ASN A 512 28.97 -22.43 10.43
C ASN A 512 28.78 -21.06 9.76
N ASN A 513 27.89 -21.00 8.77
CA ASN A 513 27.38 -19.75 8.26
C ASN A 513 26.56 -19.03 9.35
N THR A 514 26.61 -17.70 9.29
CA THR A 514 26.23 -16.82 10.39
C THR A 514 24.74 -16.52 10.40
N HIS A 515 24.12 -16.58 11.58
CA HIS A 515 22.75 -16.11 11.80
C HIS A 515 22.81 -14.68 12.36
N ALA A 516 22.61 -13.68 11.50
CA ALA A 516 22.76 -12.27 11.86
C ALA A 516 21.98 -11.33 10.93
N ASP A 517 21.61 -10.16 11.46
CA ASP A 517 21.12 -9.01 10.70
C ASP A 517 22.29 -8.08 10.35
N TYR A 518 22.53 -7.82 9.06
CA TYR A 518 23.49 -6.82 8.58
C TYR A 518 22.75 -5.55 8.14
N TYR A 519 23.08 -4.41 8.75
CA TYR A 519 22.39 -3.12 8.55
C TYR A 519 23.08 -2.25 7.50
N GLU A 520 24.42 -2.20 7.55
CA GLU A 520 25.27 -1.43 6.66
C GLU A 520 26.71 -1.99 6.66
N VAL A 521 27.38 -1.90 5.51
CA VAL A 521 28.83 -2.10 5.36
C VAL A 521 29.44 -0.89 4.64
N ARG A 522 30.55 -0.37 5.16
CA ARG A 522 31.33 0.71 4.54
C ARG A 522 32.78 0.27 4.36
N ILE A 523 33.36 0.58 3.21
CA ILE A 523 34.81 0.51 2.96
C ILE A 523 35.32 1.92 2.72
N HIS A 524 36.37 2.32 3.43
CA HIS A 524 37.06 3.60 3.23
C HIS A 524 38.46 3.37 2.66
N ASN A 525 38.92 4.23 1.75
CA ASN A 525 40.27 4.17 1.17
C ASN A 525 41.37 4.83 2.03
N VAL A 526 41.10 5.02 3.33
CA VAL A 526 42.01 5.58 4.33
C VAL A 526 41.90 4.78 5.62
N ALA A 527 42.97 4.79 6.42
CA ALA A 527 42.89 4.36 7.81
C ALA A 527 42.24 5.48 8.64
N LEU A 528 41.03 5.25 9.15
CA LEU A 528 40.38 6.19 10.05
C LEU A 528 41.07 6.19 11.42
N SER A 529 41.24 7.39 11.99
CA SER A 529 41.67 7.54 13.38
C SER A 529 40.58 7.06 14.34
N GLU A 530 40.97 6.67 15.56
CA GLU A 530 40.05 6.24 16.63
C GLU A 530 38.85 7.20 16.81
N ARG A 531 39.09 8.51 16.75
CA ARG A 531 38.03 9.53 16.87
C ARG A 531 37.06 9.55 15.67
N GLN A 532 37.53 9.22 14.47
CA GLN A 532 36.67 9.07 13.29
C GLN A 532 35.85 7.79 13.37
N ILE A 533 36.43 6.68 13.86
CA ILE A 533 35.71 5.42 14.14
C ILE A 533 34.63 5.63 15.21
N LEU A 534 34.96 6.35 16.29
CA LEU A 534 33.99 6.71 17.33
C LEU A 534 32.89 7.65 16.80
N ALA A 535 33.24 8.65 15.98
CA ALA A 535 32.25 9.52 15.36
C ALA A 535 31.31 8.78 14.39
N ASN A 536 31.84 7.86 13.58
CA ASN A 536 31.07 6.98 12.71
C ASN A 536 30.16 6.02 13.50
N TYR A 537 30.64 5.49 14.63
CA TYR A 537 29.84 4.70 15.56
C TYR A 537 28.66 5.51 16.12
N LEU A 538 28.92 6.71 16.62
CA LEU A 538 27.92 7.57 17.29
C LEU A 538 26.81 8.04 16.35
N VAL A 539 27.09 8.24 15.05
CA VAL A 539 26.02 8.50 14.06
C VAL A 539 25.29 7.24 13.61
N GLY A 540 25.90 6.06 13.81
CA GLY A 540 25.29 4.76 13.57
C GLY A 540 25.17 4.35 12.10
N PRO A 541 24.48 3.22 11.84
CA PRO A 541 24.18 2.77 10.49
C PRO A 541 23.10 3.64 9.84
N GLN A 542 23.06 3.62 8.51
CA GLN A 542 22.03 4.26 7.67
C GLN A 542 21.97 5.78 7.83
N TYR A 543 23.00 6.38 8.41
CA TYR A 543 23.13 7.82 8.56
C TYR A 543 23.43 8.50 7.22
N PHE A 544 22.71 9.58 6.93
CA PHE A 544 23.00 10.48 5.82
C PHE A 544 23.31 11.85 6.43
N PRO A 545 24.51 12.42 6.18
CA PRO A 545 24.89 13.69 6.79
C PRO A 545 23.96 14.82 6.34
N ALA A 546 23.75 15.78 7.24
CA ALA A 546 23.27 17.10 6.84
C ALA A 546 24.21 17.68 5.76
N ALA A 547 23.70 18.53 4.88
CA ALA A 547 24.48 18.96 3.72
C ALA A 547 25.77 19.68 4.10
N ASP A 548 26.85 19.33 3.40
CA ASP A 548 28.18 19.90 3.55
C ASP A 548 28.22 21.36 3.03
N VAL A 549 27.30 21.71 2.13
CA VAL A 549 27.16 23.03 1.48
C VAL A 549 25.68 23.38 1.35
N TYR A 550 25.31 24.63 1.58
CA TYR A 550 23.93 25.10 1.42
C TYR A 550 23.83 26.28 0.47
N LEU A 551 22.66 26.44 -0.16
CA LEU A 551 22.38 27.57 -1.03
C LEU A 551 22.09 28.79 -0.15
N THR A 552 22.79 29.90 -0.40
CA THR A 552 22.68 31.14 0.41
C THR A 552 21.63 32.13 -0.11
N ASN A 553 21.26 31.99 -1.38
CA ASN A 553 20.27 32.79 -2.09
C ASN A 553 19.61 31.96 -3.19
N SER A 554 18.39 32.32 -3.57
CA SER A 554 17.75 31.74 -4.76
C SER A 554 18.52 32.14 -6.03
N ASP A 555 18.61 31.23 -6.99
CA ASP A 555 19.10 31.55 -8.33
C ASP A 555 18.29 32.69 -8.95
N ASN A 556 18.95 33.55 -9.72
CA ASN A 556 18.28 34.53 -10.57
C ASN A 556 17.71 33.86 -11.84
N VAL A 557 16.77 34.55 -12.50
CA VAL A 557 16.27 34.11 -13.82
C VAL A 557 17.42 34.15 -14.82
N GLY A 558 17.66 33.04 -15.53
CA GLY A 558 18.79 32.89 -16.46
C GLY A 558 20.07 32.34 -15.82
N SER A 559 20.17 32.32 -14.48
CA SER A 559 21.28 31.72 -13.74
C SER A 559 20.96 30.30 -13.28
N SER A 560 22.00 29.52 -12.96
CA SER A 560 21.88 28.15 -12.46
C SER A 560 23.07 27.81 -11.56
N SER A 561 22.82 27.50 -10.29
CA SER A 561 23.81 26.91 -9.36
C SER A 561 23.99 25.40 -9.54
N PHE A 562 23.24 24.76 -10.44
CA PHE A 562 23.09 23.30 -10.48
C PHE A 562 24.42 22.53 -10.64
N ASN A 563 25.34 23.04 -11.46
CA ASN A 563 26.72 22.54 -11.58
C ASN A 563 27.74 23.71 -11.67
N ASN A 564 27.38 24.89 -11.19
CA ASN A 564 28.23 26.09 -11.17
C ASN A 564 28.36 26.60 -9.74
N ALA A 565 29.39 27.42 -9.46
CA ALA A 565 29.59 28.03 -8.14
C ALA A 565 28.36 28.79 -7.63
N GLY A 566 27.84 29.72 -8.43
CA GLY A 566 26.57 30.41 -8.19
C GLY A 566 26.41 30.91 -6.75
N ASN A 567 25.36 30.45 -6.06
CA ASN A 567 24.95 30.89 -4.72
C ASN A 567 25.32 29.90 -3.59
N TRP A 568 26.21 28.93 -3.83
CA TRP A 568 26.62 27.96 -2.81
C TRP A 568 27.47 28.59 -1.71
N SER A 569 27.29 28.15 -0.46
CA SER A 569 27.92 28.73 0.74
C SER A 569 29.44 28.63 0.79
N ASP A 570 30.04 27.76 -0.01
CA ASP A 570 31.48 27.59 -0.15
C ASP A 570 32.06 28.30 -1.40
N GLY A 571 31.20 28.95 -2.20
CA GLY A 571 31.59 29.60 -3.45
C GLY A 571 32.11 28.66 -4.54
N ALA A 572 31.90 27.35 -4.42
CA ALA A 572 32.43 26.34 -5.33
C ALA A 572 31.32 25.65 -6.14
N ALA A 573 31.66 25.16 -7.33
CA ALA A 573 30.73 24.35 -8.12
C ALA A 573 30.49 22.99 -7.43
N PRO A 574 29.27 22.40 -7.54
CA PRO A 574 28.98 21.11 -6.95
C PRO A 574 29.97 19.99 -7.29
N SER A 575 30.33 19.19 -6.28
CA SER A 575 31.34 18.12 -6.39
C SER A 575 30.94 16.86 -5.65
N TRP A 576 31.39 15.70 -6.16
CA TRP A 576 31.01 14.37 -5.63
C TRP A 576 31.47 14.13 -4.19
N SER A 577 32.41 14.93 -3.69
CA SER A 577 32.86 14.93 -2.31
C SER A 577 31.88 15.56 -1.29
N LYS A 578 30.83 16.24 -1.75
CA LYS A 578 29.93 17.04 -0.91
C LYS A 578 28.45 16.79 -1.20
N SER A 579 27.63 16.90 -0.17
CA SER A 579 26.16 16.95 -0.21
C SER A 579 25.68 18.39 -0.13
N TYR A 580 24.60 18.70 -0.83
CA TYR A 580 24.11 20.07 -1.04
C TYR A 580 22.67 20.24 -0.52
N GLU A 581 22.32 21.41 0.01
CA GLU A 581 20.95 21.70 0.48
C GLU A 581 20.46 23.07 0.01
N THR A 582 19.21 23.16 -0.46
CA THR A 582 18.63 24.44 -0.91
C THR A 582 17.92 25.23 0.19
N TYR A 583 17.66 24.63 1.35
CA TYR A 583 16.67 25.13 2.31
C TYR A 583 15.40 25.63 1.59
N ASN A 584 14.92 26.84 1.89
CA ASN A 584 13.77 27.49 1.27
C ASN A 584 14.09 28.23 -0.05
N HIS A 585 15.32 28.14 -0.56
CA HIS A 585 15.73 28.82 -1.79
C HIS A 585 15.37 28.05 -3.06
N THR A 586 15.47 28.73 -4.20
CA THR A 586 15.22 28.17 -5.53
C THR A 586 16.51 27.85 -6.27
N LEU A 587 16.72 26.58 -6.61
CA LEU A 587 17.78 26.11 -7.51
C LEU A 587 17.21 25.92 -8.92
N ARG A 588 17.91 26.38 -9.96
CA ARG A 588 17.52 26.17 -11.37
C ARG A 588 18.47 25.20 -12.06
N THR A 589 17.95 24.26 -12.83
CA THR A 589 18.79 23.48 -13.77
C THR A 589 19.29 24.37 -14.92
N PRO A 590 20.32 23.98 -15.68
CA PRO A 590 20.74 24.71 -16.87
C PRO A 590 19.64 24.76 -17.94
N ALA A 591 19.53 25.89 -18.65
CA ALA A 591 18.53 26.10 -19.69
C ALA A 591 19.04 25.59 -21.06
N THR A 592 19.00 24.27 -21.27
CA THR A 592 19.64 23.61 -22.42
C THR A 592 18.77 22.51 -23.04
N ARG A 593 19.25 21.94 -24.16
CA ARG A 593 18.61 20.79 -24.86
C ARG A 593 19.23 19.43 -24.51
N ALA A 594 20.23 19.39 -23.63
CA ALA A 594 20.99 18.19 -23.30
C ALA A 594 20.59 17.60 -21.93
N ASN A 595 21.00 16.36 -21.68
CA ASN A 595 20.87 15.72 -20.38
C ASN A 595 21.93 16.26 -19.42
N TYR A 596 21.59 16.40 -18.13
CA TYR A 596 22.50 16.92 -17.09
C TYR A 596 22.47 16.04 -15.84
N THR A 597 23.65 15.68 -15.35
CA THR A 597 23.82 15.02 -14.05
C THR A 597 24.29 16.06 -13.02
N PHE A 598 23.64 16.11 -11.86
CA PHE A 598 24.12 16.89 -10.72
C PHE A 598 25.42 16.28 -10.20
N THR A 599 26.48 17.08 -10.11
CA THR A 599 27.82 16.59 -9.75
C THR A 599 28.02 16.41 -8.24
N GLY A 600 27.12 16.92 -7.41
CA GLY A 600 27.15 16.69 -5.96
C GLY A 600 26.68 15.28 -5.55
N ARG A 601 27.21 14.80 -4.42
CA ARG A 601 26.90 13.47 -3.84
C ARG A 601 25.41 13.24 -3.57
N ALA A 602 24.77 14.28 -3.07
CA ALA A 602 23.35 14.35 -2.77
C ALA A 602 22.85 15.79 -2.85
N LEU A 603 21.54 15.97 -3.08
CA LEU A 603 20.86 17.25 -3.04
C LEU A 603 19.61 17.16 -2.16
N SER A 604 19.50 18.03 -1.17
CA SER A 604 18.35 18.15 -0.25
C SER A 604 17.50 19.38 -0.60
N ILE A 605 16.19 19.18 -0.77
CA ILE A 605 15.21 20.26 -0.97
C ILE A 605 14.29 20.34 0.26
N SER A 606 14.73 21.11 1.26
CA SER A 606 14.05 21.27 2.55
C SER A 606 13.20 22.55 2.58
N GLY A 607 12.03 22.51 1.93
CA GLY A 607 11.10 23.64 1.80
C GLY A 607 11.30 24.55 0.57
N GLY A 608 12.37 24.32 -0.20
CA GLY A 608 12.75 25.11 -1.37
C GLY A 608 12.17 24.56 -2.68
N THR A 609 12.73 25.00 -3.81
CA THR A 609 12.28 24.56 -5.14
C THR A 609 13.44 24.23 -6.07
N LEU A 610 13.41 23.05 -6.69
CA LEU A 610 14.21 22.75 -7.87
C LEU A 610 13.38 23.02 -9.12
N ILE A 611 13.78 24.02 -9.92
CA ILE A 611 13.13 24.37 -11.18
C ILE A 611 13.90 23.74 -12.35
N TYR A 612 13.25 22.83 -13.07
CA TYR A 612 13.72 22.40 -14.39
C TYR A 612 13.57 23.52 -15.41
N LYS A 613 14.62 23.77 -16.20
CA LYS A 613 14.70 24.84 -17.21
C LYS A 613 15.06 24.36 -18.62
N GLY A 614 15.09 23.05 -18.88
CA GLY A 614 15.43 22.51 -20.19
C GLY A 614 14.53 23.05 -21.31
N THR A 615 15.09 23.17 -22.51
CA THR A 615 14.44 23.78 -23.69
C THR A 615 13.97 22.74 -24.73
N ALA A 616 14.22 21.46 -24.47
CA ALA A 616 13.72 20.29 -25.19
C ALA A 616 13.58 19.13 -24.20
N SER A 617 12.95 18.02 -24.60
CA SER A 617 12.83 16.86 -23.72
C SER A 617 14.22 16.36 -23.29
N SER A 618 14.52 16.36 -21.99
CA SER A 618 15.82 15.98 -21.46
C SER A 618 15.76 15.36 -20.07
N THR A 619 16.81 14.61 -19.74
CA THR A 619 16.97 13.94 -18.45
C THR A 619 17.83 14.76 -17.51
N ILE A 620 17.33 15.00 -16.30
CA ILE A 620 18.10 15.46 -15.14
C ILE A 620 18.34 14.26 -14.23
N THR A 621 19.60 13.95 -13.96
CA THR A 621 20.02 12.88 -13.04
C THR A 621 20.54 13.50 -11.76
N ILE A 622 19.98 13.12 -10.61
CA ILE A 622 20.52 13.45 -9.28
C ILE A 622 20.67 12.12 -8.55
N THR A 623 21.91 11.69 -8.27
CA THR A 623 22.16 10.34 -7.76
C THR A 623 21.41 10.06 -6.46
N ASN A 624 21.35 11.06 -5.56
CA ASN A 624 20.59 11.02 -4.31
C ASN A 624 19.84 12.35 -4.10
N LEU A 625 18.56 12.40 -4.43
CA LEU A 625 17.68 13.54 -4.16
C LEU A 625 16.88 13.28 -2.87
N ILE A 626 17.01 14.17 -1.90
CA ILE A 626 16.29 14.14 -0.62
C ILE A 626 15.25 15.25 -0.63
N LEU A 627 13.99 14.93 -0.31
CA LEU A 627 12.89 15.89 -0.31
C LEU A 627 12.27 15.97 1.09
N ASP A 628 12.19 17.19 1.64
CA ASP A 628 11.64 17.45 2.98
C ASP A 628 10.83 18.75 3.01
N GLY A 629 9.67 18.72 2.34
CA GLY A 629 8.79 19.86 2.09
C GLY A 629 9.10 20.62 0.80
N GLY A 630 10.00 20.09 -0.04
CA GLY A 630 10.45 20.71 -1.28
C GLY A 630 9.51 20.56 -2.48
N VAL A 631 9.66 21.46 -3.46
CA VAL A 631 8.92 21.44 -4.73
C VAL A 631 9.84 21.14 -5.91
N LEU A 632 9.44 20.20 -6.76
CA LEU A 632 10.04 19.90 -8.05
C LEU A 632 9.18 20.51 -9.15
N HIS A 633 9.64 21.60 -9.76
CA HIS A 633 8.83 22.47 -10.61
C HIS A 633 9.26 22.43 -12.08
N HIS A 634 8.33 22.13 -12.99
CA HIS A 634 8.59 22.14 -14.43
C HIS A 634 8.44 23.55 -15.03
N GLY A 635 9.55 24.30 -15.04
CA GLY A 635 9.63 25.64 -15.64
C GLY A 635 10.30 25.67 -17.01
N GLY A 636 10.50 24.52 -17.67
CA GLY A 636 11.14 24.39 -18.98
C GLY A 636 10.12 24.29 -20.13
N SER A 637 10.53 23.71 -21.25
CA SER A 637 9.67 23.28 -22.35
C SER A 637 9.88 21.80 -22.67
N SER A 638 8.84 21.14 -23.18
CA SER A 638 8.84 19.68 -23.45
C SER A 638 9.05 18.82 -22.18
N VAL A 639 9.28 17.51 -22.32
CA VAL A 639 9.18 16.55 -21.20
C VAL A 639 10.44 16.54 -20.32
N TRP A 640 10.27 16.71 -19.00
CA TRP A 640 11.36 16.54 -18.04
C TRP A 640 11.43 15.07 -17.61
N THR A 641 12.55 14.39 -17.84
CA THR A 641 12.83 13.08 -17.22
C THR A 641 13.69 13.28 -15.97
N MET A 642 13.29 12.70 -14.84
CA MET A 642 13.99 12.77 -13.55
C MET A 642 14.52 11.39 -13.17
N ALA A 643 15.85 11.26 -13.08
CA ALA A 643 16.58 10.00 -12.87
C ALA A 643 17.50 10.03 -11.64
N GLY A 644 17.91 8.85 -11.17
CA GLY A 644 18.67 8.67 -9.93
C GLY A 644 17.81 8.03 -8.83
N ASN A 645 17.96 8.48 -7.58
CA ASN A 645 17.16 8.01 -6.44
C ASN A 645 16.48 9.18 -5.73
N ILE A 646 15.27 8.97 -5.22
CA ILE A 646 14.51 9.96 -4.44
C ILE A 646 14.17 9.36 -3.06
N PHE A 647 14.50 10.10 -2.00
CA PHE A 647 14.12 9.78 -0.62
C PHE A 647 13.22 10.88 -0.05
N VAL A 648 12.02 10.53 0.39
CA VAL A 648 10.99 11.47 0.86
C VAL A 648 10.87 11.42 2.39
N LYS A 649 11.27 12.51 3.05
CA LYS A 649 11.26 12.71 4.51
C LYS A 649 9.91 13.25 5.01
N GLU A 650 9.76 13.37 6.33
CA GLU A 650 8.52 13.67 7.05
C GLU A 650 7.64 14.79 6.46
N LYS A 651 8.21 15.88 5.90
CA LYS A 651 7.44 17.00 5.34
C LYS A 651 6.96 16.78 3.90
N GLY A 652 7.28 15.64 3.29
CA GLY A 652 6.83 15.25 1.96
C GLY A 652 7.49 16.02 0.81
N ALA A 653 6.84 16.05 -0.35
CA ALA A 653 7.26 16.83 -1.51
C ALA A 653 6.10 17.09 -2.48
N ALA A 654 6.27 18.09 -3.35
CA ALA A 654 5.35 18.33 -4.47
C ALA A 654 6.05 18.27 -5.83
N PHE A 655 5.52 17.47 -6.76
CA PHE A 655 5.83 17.52 -8.19
C PHE A 655 4.83 18.44 -8.89
N ASN A 656 5.31 19.57 -9.42
CA ASN A 656 4.49 20.58 -10.05
C ASN A 656 4.82 20.70 -11.55
N ALA A 657 4.07 19.95 -12.36
CA ALA A 657 4.22 19.79 -13.79
C ALA A 657 3.53 20.95 -14.56
N VAL A 658 3.94 22.20 -14.31
CA VAL A 658 3.25 23.40 -14.83
C VAL A 658 3.27 23.47 -16.36
N ASN A 659 4.46 23.45 -16.97
CA ASN A 659 4.60 23.69 -18.41
C ASN A 659 4.43 22.42 -19.27
N SER A 660 4.76 21.25 -18.74
CA SER A 660 4.73 19.97 -19.45
C SER A 660 4.85 18.79 -18.47
N GLN A 661 4.87 17.57 -19.01
CA GLN A 661 4.94 16.32 -18.24
C GLN A 661 6.29 16.12 -17.54
N ILE A 662 6.26 15.41 -16.40
CA ILE A 662 7.45 14.94 -15.68
C ILE A 662 7.46 13.41 -15.67
N ASN A 663 8.49 12.79 -16.26
CA ASN A 663 8.72 11.35 -16.21
C ASN A 663 9.71 11.02 -15.08
N VAL A 664 9.25 10.43 -13.99
CA VAL A 664 10.13 10.00 -12.89
C VAL A 664 10.57 8.56 -13.13
N THR A 665 11.78 8.40 -13.66
CA THR A 665 12.46 7.09 -13.78
C THR A 665 13.29 6.75 -12.55
N ALA A 666 13.55 7.73 -11.68
CA ALA A 666 14.16 7.51 -10.38
C ALA A 666 13.32 6.59 -9.49
N ASN A 667 13.98 5.74 -8.71
CA ASN A 667 13.31 4.95 -7.66
C ASN A 667 12.97 5.87 -6.48
N ILE A 668 11.75 5.77 -5.96
CA ILE A 668 11.26 6.54 -4.81
C ILE A 668 11.22 5.65 -3.58
N SER A 669 11.67 6.21 -2.46
CA SER A 669 11.66 5.57 -1.14
C SER A 669 11.35 6.60 -0.04
N GLY A 670 11.06 6.13 1.18
CA GLY A 670 10.76 6.98 2.33
C GLY A 670 9.27 6.98 2.70
N TYR A 671 8.89 7.92 3.57
CA TYR A 671 7.63 7.90 4.33
C TYR A 671 6.86 9.22 4.29
N GLY A 672 7.44 10.29 3.74
CA GLY A 672 6.74 11.55 3.50
C GLY A 672 5.72 11.47 2.37
N SER A 673 4.72 12.35 2.39
CA SER A 673 3.72 12.43 1.33
C SER A 673 4.26 12.97 0.01
N LEU A 674 3.63 12.59 -1.10
CA LEU A 674 3.88 13.16 -2.43
C LEU A 674 2.62 13.83 -2.97
N VAL A 675 2.75 15.04 -3.50
CA VAL A 675 1.67 15.80 -4.14
C VAL A 675 1.98 15.98 -5.62
N PHE A 676 1.02 15.66 -6.49
CA PHE A 676 1.15 15.75 -7.95
C PHE A 676 0.21 16.81 -8.51
N LEU A 677 0.77 17.87 -9.11
CA LEU A 677 0.05 19.06 -9.60
C LEU A 677 0.37 19.35 -11.07
N GLY A 678 -0.58 19.98 -11.78
CA GLY A 678 -0.43 20.39 -13.18
C GLY A 678 -0.66 19.25 -14.17
N ASN A 679 0.21 19.16 -15.17
CA ASN A 679 0.23 18.10 -16.18
C ASN A 679 0.56 16.73 -15.58
N THR A 680 0.57 15.69 -16.42
CA THR A 680 0.86 14.32 -15.99
C THR A 680 2.29 14.17 -15.48
N VAL A 681 2.41 13.67 -14.26
CA VAL A 681 3.64 13.09 -13.71
C VAL A 681 3.55 11.57 -13.86
N THR A 682 4.46 10.95 -14.60
CA THR A 682 4.48 9.49 -14.81
C THR A 682 5.54 8.86 -13.92
N LEU A 683 5.13 7.97 -13.01
CA LEU A 683 6.04 7.19 -12.16
C LEU A 683 6.41 5.87 -12.86
N ARG A 684 7.70 5.67 -13.10
CA ARG A 684 8.27 4.48 -13.76
C ARG A 684 9.25 3.68 -12.88
N GLY A 685 9.76 4.27 -11.80
CA GLY A 685 10.62 3.60 -10.83
C GLY A 685 9.90 2.49 -10.05
N MET A 686 10.67 1.55 -9.49
CA MET A 686 10.14 0.52 -8.60
C MET A 686 10.13 1.06 -7.17
N ASN A 687 8.98 1.55 -6.72
CA ASN A 687 8.87 2.32 -5.48
C ASN A 687 8.53 1.45 -4.26
N SER A 688 8.99 0.19 -4.22
CA SER A 688 8.65 -0.79 -3.17
C SER A 688 9.13 -0.40 -1.76
N ASN A 689 10.01 0.60 -1.63
CA ASN A 689 10.47 1.15 -0.36
C ASN A 689 9.82 2.53 -0.03
N PHE A 690 8.79 2.94 -0.77
CA PHE A 690 7.98 4.13 -0.49
C PHE A 690 6.70 3.75 0.26
N THR A 691 6.41 4.45 1.35
CA THR A 691 5.27 4.19 2.26
C THR A 691 4.42 5.43 2.55
N GLY A 692 4.75 6.56 1.91
CA GLY A 692 4.04 7.81 2.09
C GLY A 692 2.69 7.88 1.39
N ARG A 693 1.85 8.85 1.79
CA ARG A 693 0.58 9.15 1.13
C ARG A 693 0.78 9.81 -0.23
N ILE A 694 -0.12 9.56 -1.17
CA ILE A 694 -0.14 10.14 -2.50
C ILE A 694 -1.35 11.08 -2.64
N TYR A 695 -1.10 12.33 -3.01
CA TYR A 695 -2.11 13.34 -3.30
C TYR A 695 -2.06 13.68 -4.79
N ILE A 696 -3.16 13.40 -5.51
CA ILE A 696 -3.30 13.72 -6.93
C ILE A 696 -4.23 14.93 -7.04
N GLY A 697 -3.67 16.06 -7.49
CA GLY A 697 -4.27 17.36 -7.21
C GLY A 697 -4.23 17.70 -5.71
N ASN A 698 -4.63 18.92 -5.38
CA ASN A 698 -4.83 19.38 -4.00
C ASN A 698 -5.66 20.69 -4.02
N GLY A 699 -6.89 20.60 -4.55
CA GLY A 699 -7.71 21.78 -4.88
C GLY A 699 -7.29 22.50 -6.17
N ALA A 700 -6.03 22.34 -6.59
CA ALA A 700 -5.56 22.55 -7.96
C ALA A 700 -5.61 21.24 -8.77
N VAL A 701 -5.69 21.36 -10.10
CA VAL A 701 -5.65 20.21 -11.03
C VAL A 701 -4.31 19.49 -10.93
N GLY A 702 -4.33 18.16 -10.97
CA GLY A 702 -3.13 17.33 -11.02
C GLY A 702 -3.37 16.01 -11.74
N SER A 703 -2.32 15.39 -12.26
CA SER A 703 -2.40 14.13 -12.99
C SER A 703 -1.20 13.24 -12.64
N LEU A 704 -1.48 12.00 -12.24
CA LEU A 704 -0.50 10.97 -11.92
C LEU A 704 -0.73 9.77 -12.84
N GLU A 705 0.31 9.33 -13.54
CA GLU A 705 0.29 8.13 -14.35
C GLU A 705 1.17 7.04 -13.74
N ILE A 706 0.64 5.82 -13.67
CA ILE A 706 1.35 4.64 -13.19
C ILE A 706 1.37 3.57 -14.28
N THR A 707 2.55 2.98 -14.52
CA THR A 707 2.69 1.86 -15.47
C THR A 707 2.64 0.49 -14.81
N THR A 708 2.79 0.43 -13.48
CA THR A 708 2.63 -0.78 -12.65
C THR A 708 2.05 -0.39 -11.27
N PRO A 709 1.40 -1.32 -10.53
CA PRO A 709 0.99 -1.09 -9.14
C PRO A 709 2.13 -0.65 -8.21
N ASN A 710 3.33 -1.21 -8.40
CA ASN A 710 4.52 -0.94 -7.57
C ASN A 710 5.01 0.52 -7.67
N ALA A 711 4.53 1.30 -8.64
CA ALA A 711 4.82 2.73 -8.72
C ALA A 711 4.17 3.55 -7.58
N LEU A 712 3.12 3.03 -6.94
CA LEU A 712 2.41 3.71 -5.84
C LEU A 712 3.05 3.52 -4.45
N GLY A 713 4.00 2.60 -4.29
CA GLY A 713 4.61 2.29 -3.00
C GLY A 713 4.46 0.82 -2.58
N ALA A 714 4.90 0.52 -1.36
CA ALA A 714 4.60 -0.72 -0.67
C ALA A 714 3.11 -0.78 -0.30
N ALA A 715 2.48 -1.93 -0.48
CA ALA A 715 1.09 -2.13 -0.09
C ALA A 715 1.00 -2.25 1.46
N PRO A 716 0.14 -1.47 2.15
CA PRO A 716 0.15 -1.40 3.60
C PRO A 716 -0.44 -2.66 4.28
N THR A 717 0.05 -2.93 5.49
CA THR A 717 -0.36 -4.05 6.35
C THR A 717 -1.62 -3.76 7.19
N ASN A 718 -1.94 -2.48 7.39
CA ASN A 718 -3.15 -1.99 8.05
C ASN A 718 -3.92 -1.06 7.12
N PHE A 719 -5.25 -0.99 7.23
CA PHE A 719 -6.06 -0.10 6.40
C PHE A 719 -5.74 1.38 6.62
N ILE A 720 -5.34 2.07 5.55
CA ILE A 720 -5.10 3.51 5.50
C ILE A 720 -6.17 4.12 4.57
N PRO A 721 -7.21 4.80 5.11
CA PRO A 721 -8.36 5.26 4.31
C PRO A 721 -8.00 6.33 3.26
N ASP A 722 -6.92 7.07 3.50
CA ASP A 722 -6.45 8.22 2.72
C ASP A 722 -5.02 7.99 2.17
N LEU A 723 -4.68 6.75 1.79
CA LEU A 723 -3.38 6.45 1.19
C LEU A 723 -3.22 7.14 -0.16
N ILE A 724 -4.28 7.15 -0.97
CA ILE A 724 -4.38 7.92 -2.21
C ILE A 724 -5.54 8.91 -2.06
N VAL A 725 -5.23 10.20 -2.11
CA VAL A 725 -6.21 11.29 -2.05
C VAL A 725 -6.30 11.94 -3.43
N MET A 726 -7.51 12.14 -3.95
CA MET A 726 -7.75 12.86 -5.20
C MET A 726 -8.64 14.07 -4.96
N ASN A 727 -8.15 15.26 -5.33
CA ASN A 727 -8.90 16.51 -5.26
C ASN A 727 -8.64 17.34 -6.53
N ARG A 728 -9.49 17.17 -7.55
CA ARG A 728 -9.24 17.55 -8.96
C ARG A 728 -8.08 16.76 -9.58
N GLY A 729 -7.79 15.58 -9.03
CA GLY A 729 -6.76 14.67 -9.49
C GLY A 729 -7.23 13.74 -10.60
N THR A 730 -6.33 13.37 -11.51
CA THR A 730 -6.53 12.27 -12.47
C THR A 730 -5.50 11.17 -12.22
N LEU A 731 -5.96 9.96 -11.89
CA LEU A 731 -5.13 8.75 -11.90
C LEU A 731 -5.21 8.11 -13.29
N ARG A 732 -4.08 8.02 -14.00
CA ARG A 732 -3.98 7.44 -15.34
C ARG A 732 -3.37 6.04 -15.30
N VAL A 733 -4.08 5.11 -15.92
CA VAL A 733 -3.69 3.70 -16.06
C VAL A 733 -3.68 3.37 -17.56
N PRO A 734 -2.53 3.47 -18.25
CA PRO A 734 -2.45 3.28 -19.70
C PRO A 734 -2.50 1.80 -20.11
N ASN A 735 -2.11 0.89 -19.21
CA ASN A 735 -2.02 -0.56 -19.42
C ASN A 735 -2.91 -1.29 -18.41
N SER A 736 -3.36 -2.52 -18.73
CA SER A 736 -4.13 -3.33 -17.78
C SER A 736 -3.35 -3.62 -16.49
N MET A 737 -3.99 -3.42 -15.34
CA MET A 737 -3.43 -3.75 -14.02
C MET A 737 -4.53 -3.82 -12.95
N SER A 738 -4.17 -4.30 -11.76
CA SER A 738 -5.08 -4.43 -10.63
C SER A 738 -4.50 -3.79 -9.37
N LEU A 739 -5.32 -3.07 -8.61
CA LEU A 739 -5.06 -2.73 -7.21
C LEU A 739 -6.02 -3.52 -6.33
N THR A 740 -5.48 -4.53 -5.64
CA THR A 740 -6.28 -5.56 -4.95
C THR A 740 -6.15 -5.55 -3.43
N ASN A 741 -5.16 -4.84 -2.86
CA ASN A 741 -4.99 -4.78 -1.41
C ASN A 741 -6.11 -3.93 -0.78
N SER A 742 -6.95 -4.56 0.03
CA SER A 742 -8.06 -3.93 0.75
C SER A 742 -7.60 -2.91 1.81
N ASN A 743 -6.32 -2.94 2.22
CA ASN A 743 -5.75 -1.94 3.12
C ASN A 743 -5.41 -0.61 2.44
N MET A 744 -5.39 -0.54 1.11
CA MET A 744 -5.18 0.70 0.37
C MET A 744 -6.51 1.46 0.22
N GLY A 745 -6.75 2.47 1.04
CA GLY A 745 -7.91 3.35 0.87
C GLY A 745 -7.67 4.44 -0.16
N ILE A 746 -8.70 4.71 -0.96
CA ILE A 746 -8.75 5.83 -1.91
C ILE A 746 -9.81 6.84 -1.42
N LEU A 747 -9.38 8.07 -1.16
CA LEU A 747 -10.24 9.18 -0.79
C LEU A 747 -10.46 10.09 -2.02
N LEU A 748 -11.70 10.13 -2.51
CA LEU A 748 -12.15 11.14 -3.46
C LEU A 748 -12.64 12.35 -2.65
N ASP A 749 -11.74 13.31 -2.45
CA ASP A 749 -11.93 14.48 -1.60
C ASP A 749 -12.88 15.52 -2.25
N ALA A 750 -13.13 16.67 -1.62
CA ALA A 750 -14.15 17.67 -1.97
C ALA A 750 -14.51 17.78 -3.46
N SER A 751 -13.53 18.01 -4.33
CA SER A 751 -13.72 18.21 -5.79
C SER A 751 -13.74 16.93 -6.64
N GLY A 752 -13.62 15.75 -6.03
CA GLY A 752 -13.58 14.45 -6.71
C GLY A 752 -12.27 14.11 -7.41
N GLY A 753 -12.26 12.96 -8.07
CA GLY A 753 -11.14 12.41 -8.82
C GLY A 753 -11.56 11.68 -10.10
N THR A 754 -10.69 11.72 -11.09
CA THR A 754 -10.87 11.10 -12.41
C THR A 754 -9.99 9.87 -12.53
N PHE A 755 -10.57 8.75 -12.96
CA PHE A 755 -9.85 7.55 -13.36
C PHE A 755 -9.79 7.51 -14.89
N TYR A 756 -8.58 7.64 -15.44
CA TYR A 756 -8.33 7.45 -16.87
C TYR A 756 -7.83 6.03 -17.12
N VAL A 757 -8.48 5.31 -18.03
CA VAL A 757 -8.03 3.97 -18.46
C VAL A 757 -7.74 3.97 -19.96
N GLY A 758 -6.54 3.52 -20.35
CA GLY A 758 -6.06 3.54 -21.73
C GLY A 758 -6.79 2.60 -22.69
N PRO A 759 -6.60 2.74 -24.00
CA PRO A 759 -7.17 1.84 -25.01
C PRO A 759 -6.80 0.38 -24.73
N ASN A 760 -7.78 -0.51 -24.83
CA ASN A 760 -7.63 -1.96 -24.56
C ASN A 760 -7.16 -2.33 -23.14
N ALA A 761 -7.03 -1.36 -22.23
CA ALA A 761 -6.65 -1.61 -20.84
C ALA A 761 -7.88 -1.87 -19.95
N THR A 762 -7.69 -2.74 -18.96
CA THR A 762 -8.64 -2.94 -17.86
C THR A 762 -7.95 -2.61 -16.53
N PHE A 763 -8.49 -1.64 -15.80
CA PHE A 763 -8.04 -1.31 -14.45
C PHE A 763 -8.98 -1.94 -13.42
N TYR A 764 -8.51 -2.94 -12.67
CA TYR A 764 -9.31 -3.66 -11.68
C TYR A 764 -9.07 -3.12 -10.27
N LEU A 765 -10.09 -2.53 -9.65
CA LEU A 765 -9.98 -1.81 -8.39
C LEU A 765 -10.81 -2.48 -7.29
N SER A 766 -10.13 -3.25 -6.43
CA SER A 766 -10.72 -3.85 -5.21
C SER A 766 -10.41 -3.06 -3.94
N CYS A 767 -9.60 -2.01 -4.04
CA CYS A 767 -9.32 -1.07 -2.97
C CYS A 767 -10.57 -0.28 -2.55
N PRO A 768 -10.84 -0.11 -1.23
CA PRO A 768 -11.96 0.69 -0.74
C PRO A 768 -11.92 2.14 -1.22
N ILE A 769 -13.03 2.61 -1.78
CA ILE A 769 -13.24 4.01 -2.14
C ILE A 769 -14.08 4.71 -1.07
N SER A 770 -13.71 5.94 -0.75
CA SER A 770 -14.39 6.80 0.23
C SER A 770 -14.51 8.24 -0.26
N THR A 771 -15.41 9.00 0.38
CA THR A 771 -15.56 10.46 0.23
C THR A 771 -15.56 11.10 1.62
N PRO A 772 -15.20 12.39 1.78
CA PRO A 772 -15.24 13.08 3.06
C PRO A 772 -16.61 12.98 3.73
N VAL A 773 -16.62 12.73 5.04
CA VAL A 773 -17.83 12.84 5.85
C VAL A 773 -18.12 14.33 6.06
N THR A 774 -19.20 14.82 5.45
CA THR A 774 -19.67 16.20 5.57
C THR A 774 -21.01 16.24 6.31
N ALA A 775 -21.54 17.44 6.55
CA ALA A 775 -22.85 17.59 7.21
C ALA A 775 -23.96 16.93 6.38
N PRO A 776 -25.09 16.51 7.01
CA PRO A 776 -26.22 15.93 6.29
C PRO A 776 -26.65 16.79 5.09
N ASN A 777 -26.89 16.15 3.95
CA ASN A 777 -27.23 16.74 2.65
C ASN A 777 -26.10 17.47 1.89
N ILE A 778 -24.86 17.49 2.39
CA ILE A 778 -23.71 17.91 1.59
C ILE A 778 -23.18 16.70 0.81
N VAL A 779 -23.01 16.86 -0.50
CA VAL A 779 -22.45 15.84 -1.40
C VAL A 779 -21.10 16.34 -1.92
N VAL A 780 -20.06 15.52 -1.77
CA VAL A 780 -18.68 15.80 -2.17
C VAL A 780 -18.00 14.54 -2.71
N GLY A 781 -16.90 14.71 -3.45
CA GLY A 781 -16.10 13.57 -3.90
C GLY A 781 -16.68 12.81 -5.08
N ALA A 782 -16.80 13.47 -6.23
CA ALA A 782 -17.24 12.81 -7.46
C ALA A 782 -16.24 11.73 -7.94
N LEU A 783 -16.77 10.61 -8.44
CA LEU A 783 -16.01 9.63 -9.22
C LEU A 783 -16.27 9.89 -10.71
N ILE A 784 -15.21 10.14 -11.49
CA ILE A 784 -15.30 10.34 -12.94
C ILE A 784 -14.51 9.24 -13.65
N LYS A 785 -15.16 8.50 -14.55
CA LYS A 785 -14.47 7.60 -15.49
C LYS A 785 -14.13 8.36 -16.78
N SER A 786 -12.93 8.11 -17.32
CA SER A 786 -12.48 8.66 -18.59
C SER A 786 -11.62 7.66 -19.39
N GLY A 787 -11.45 7.94 -20.68
CA GLY A 787 -10.58 7.17 -21.59
C GLY A 787 -11.18 5.82 -22.02
N PRO A 788 -10.81 5.27 -23.19
CA PRO A 788 -11.56 4.21 -23.85
C PRO A 788 -11.46 2.82 -23.20
N GLY A 789 -10.62 2.62 -22.18
CA GLY A 789 -10.49 1.35 -21.45
C GLY A 789 -11.60 1.10 -20.43
N THR A 790 -11.51 -0.01 -19.70
CA THR A 790 -12.48 -0.39 -18.66
C THR A 790 -11.96 -0.15 -17.26
N LEU A 791 -12.72 0.57 -16.42
CA LEU A 791 -12.53 0.59 -14.97
C LEU A 791 -13.47 -0.43 -14.35
N VAL A 792 -12.95 -1.38 -13.57
CA VAL A 792 -13.75 -2.35 -12.81
C VAL A 792 -13.72 -1.97 -11.34
N LEU A 793 -14.89 -1.75 -10.74
CA LEU A 793 -15.04 -1.50 -9.31
C LEU A 793 -15.53 -2.79 -8.62
N ALA A 794 -14.67 -3.38 -7.80
CA ALA A 794 -14.84 -4.73 -7.24
C ALA A 794 -14.66 -4.80 -5.71
N SER A 795 -14.43 -3.67 -5.03
CA SER A 795 -14.19 -3.67 -3.59
C SER A 795 -15.43 -4.09 -2.80
N SER A 796 -15.28 -5.02 -1.87
CA SER A 796 -16.36 -5.51 -0.99
C SER A 796 -16.73 -4.53 0.12
N THR A 797 -15.89 -3.54 0.43
CA THR A 797 -16.09 -2.55 1.50
C THR A 797 -15.80 -1.13 0.98
N ASN A 798 -16.77 -0.23 1.05
CA ASN A 798 -16.62 1.16 0.58
C ASN A 798 -17.40 2.12 1.47
N ALA A 799 -16.92 3.37 1.54
CA ALA A 799 -17.58 4.49 2.21
C ALA A 799 -17.88 5.65 1.24
N PHE A 800 -17.95 5.34 -0.07
CA PHE A 800 -18.22 6.31 -1.12
C PHE A 800 -19.66 6.83 -1.06
N ARG A 801 -19.83 8.15 -0.95
CA ARG A 801 -21.13 8.85 -0.93
C ARG A 801 -21.23 9.95 -2.00
N GLY A 802 -20.33 9.95 -2.98
CA GLY A 802 -20.26 10.98 -4.01
C GLY A 802 -21.17 10.72 -5.21
N THR A 803 -21.15 11.67 -6.14
CA THR A 803 -21.77 11.53 -7.47
C THR A 803 -20.93 10.63 -8.38
N VAL A 804 -21.58 9.78 -9.18
CA VAL A 804 -20.90 8.94 -10.18
C VAL A 804 -21.10 9.51 -11.58
N PHE A 805 -20.00 9.79 -12.27
CA PHE A 805 -19.96 10.07 -13.70
C PHE A 805 -19.28 8.91 -14.42
N VAL A 806 -20.04 8.22 -15.28
CA VAL A 806 -19.56 7.11 -16.12
C VAL A 806 -18.61 7.61 -17.23
N ASP A 807 -18.58 8.93 -17.44
CA ASP A 807 -17.86 9.58 -18.54
C ASP A 807 -17.47 11.03 -18.26
N THR A 808 -16.79 11.66 -19.22
CA THR A 808 -16.38 13.07 -19.19
C THR A 808 -17.47 14.04 -19.67
N GLY A 809 -18.50 13.57 -20.38
CA GLY A 809 -19.52 14.42 -21.02
C GLY A 809 -19.10 14.93 -22.41
N ALA A 810 -18.26 14.18 -23.11
CA ALA A 810 -17.82 14.48 -24.46
C ALA A 810 -18.95 14.33 -25.52
N THR A 811 -18.79 15.03 -26.64
CA THR A 811 -19.69 14.96 -27.82
C THR A 811 -19.14 14.06 -28.93
N SER A 812 -17.89 13.59 -28.79
CA SER A 812 -17.19 12.66 -29.68
C SER A 812 -16.16 11.84 -28.91
N GLY A 813 -15.88 10.60 -29.35
CA GLY A 813 -14.88 9.72 -28.72
C GLY A 813 -15.49 8.75 -27.71
N SER A 814 -14.65 8.01 -26.98
CA SER A 814 -15.10 6.98 -26.03
C SER A 814 -14.43 7.12 -24.67
N ASP A 815 -15.23 7.18 -23.61
CA ASP A 815 -14.80 7.02 -22.22
C ASP A 815 -14.92 5.55 -21.74
N GLY A 816 -15.10 4.62 -22.68
CA GLY A 816 -15.07 3.18 -22.42
C GLY A 816 -16.12 2.74 -21.42
N THR A 817 -15.73 1.84 -20.52
CA THR A 817 -16.65 1.15 -19.62
C THR A 817 -16.35 1.44 -18.15
N LEU A 818 -17.38 1.78 -17.39
CA LEU A 818 -17.39 1.61 -15.93
C LEU A 818 -18.11 0.29 -15.62
N ARG A 819 -17.37 -0.73 -15.19
CA ARG A 819 -17.91 -2.03 -14.79
C ARG A 819 -18.05 -2.09 -13.28
N ILE A 820 -19.27 -2.34 -12.81
CA ILE A 820 -19.55 -2.68 -11.42
C ILE A 820 -19.47 -4.20 -11.28
N ALA A 821 -18.66 -4.67 -10.34
CA ALA A 821 -18.46 -6.10 -10.02
C ALA A 821 -18.70 -6.41 -8.53
N SER A 822 -19.15 -5.43 -7.75
CA SER A 822 -19.63 -5.61 -6.38
C SER A 822 -20.73 -4.59 -6.07
N ALA A 823 -21.84 -5.03 -5.48
CA ALA A 823 -22.94 -4.16 -5.06
C ALA A 823 -22.50 -3.15 -3.99
N SER A 824 -21.51 -3.50 -3.17
CA SER A 824 -21.02 -2.66 -2.07
C SER A 824 -20.43 -1.32 -2.49
N VAL A 825 -19.93 -1.18 -3.74
CA VAL A 825 -19.21 0.03 -4.15
C VAL A 825 -20.13 1.25 -4.25
N LEU A 826 -21.29 1.07 -4.90
CA LEU A 826 -22.21 2.16 -5.18
C LEU A 826 -23.44 2.16 -4.26
N ALA A 827 -23.54 1.26 -3.28
CA ALA A 827 -24.68 1.17 -2.37
C ALA A 827 -25.06 2.50 -1.67
N ASN A 828 -24.08 3.38 -1.42
CA ASN A 828 -24.27 4.69 -0.81
C ASN A 828 -24.03 5.88 -1.77
N ALA A 829 -23.79 5.64 -3.05
CA ALA A 829 -23.55 6.69 -4.04
C ALA A 829 -24.79 7.58 -4.23
N VAL A 830 -24.58 8.85 -4.56
CA VAL A 830 -25.68 9.80 -4.77
C VAL A 830 -26.39 9.53 -6.10
N SER A 831 -27.72 9.63 -6.08
CA SER A 831 -28.56 9.53 -7.26
C SER A 831 -28.65 10.88 -7.98
N PRO A 832 -28.62 10.94 -9.33
CA PRO A 832 -28.47 9.81 -10.25
C PRO A 832 -27.00 9.45 -10.54
N ILE A 833 -26.80 8.27 -11.13
CA ILE A 833 -25.59 7.94 -11.89
C ILE A 833 -25.68 8.63 -13.25
N PHE A 834 -24.66 9.41 -13.63
CA PHE A 834 -24.67 10.22 -14.84
C PHE A 834 -23.87 9.57 -15.98
N MET A 835 -24.52 9.42 -17.14
CA MET A 835 -23.93 9.13 -18.45
C MET A 835 -24.24 10.33 -19.36
N ARG A 836 -23.23 11.16 -19.62
CA ARG A 836 -23.37 12.46 -20.28
C ARG A 836 -22.79 12.47 -21.70
N ASN A 837 -22.00 11.46 -22.07
CA ASN A 837 -21.49 11.32 -23.43
C ASN A 837 -22.66 11.21 -24.40
N ASN A 838 -22.68 12.10 -25.38
CA ASN A 838 -23.81 12.32 -26.27
C ASN A 838 -23.36 12.42 -27.74
N ASN A 839 -24.34 12.50 -28.65
CA ASN A 839 -24.08 12.52 -30.08
C ASN A 839 -23.14 11.35 -30.47
N SER A 840 -22.01 11.60 -31.11
CA SER A 840 -21.08 10.54 -31.55
C SER A 840 -20.18 10.00 -30.44
N ALA A 841 -20.30 10.47 -29.19
CA ALA A 841 -19.57 9.90 -28.06
C ALA A 841 -20.21 8.62 -27.51
N SER A 842 -19.38 7.79 -26.86
CA SER A 842 -19.82 6.59 -26.16
C SER A 842 -19.23 6.47 -24.74
N SER A 843 -20.02 5.82 -23.89
CA SER A 843 -19.67 5.35 -22.56
C SER A 843 -20.62 4.19 -22.23
N THR A 844 -20.18 3.27 -21.36
CA THR A 844 -20.95 2.08 -20.94
C THR A 844 -20.89 1.91 -19.43
N LEU A 845 -22.04 1.78 -18.77
CA LEU A 845 -22.15 1.19 -17.44
C LEU A 845 -22.41 -0.31 -17.59
N ALA A 846 -21.42 -1.11 -17.22
CA ALA A 846 -21.52 -2.56 -17.24
C ALA A 846 -21.81 -3.12 -15.83
N LEU A 847 -22.73 -4.07 -15.73
CA LEU A 847 -23.06 -4.80 -14.52
C LEU A 847 -22.58 -6.25 -14.69
N ASN A 848 -21.62 -6.65 -13.87
CA ASN A 848 -21.07 -8.00 -13.86
C ASN A 848 -21.43 -8.70 -12.55
N GLY A 849 -22.54 -9.43 -12.57
CA GLY A 849 -23.07 -10.12 -11.41
C GLY A 849 -22.50 -11.53 -11.19
N ALA A 850 -21.32 -11.85 -11.74
CA ALA A 850 -20.78 -13.22 -11.73
C ALA A 850 -20.52 -13.78 -10.33
N THR A 851 -20.15 -12.92 -9.39
CA THR A 851 -19.89 -13.26 -7.97
C THR A 851 -21.08 -12.96 -7.08
N GLN A 852 -21.85 -11.91 -7.39
CA GLN A 852 -23.02 -11.46 -6.64
C GLN A 852 -23.92 -10.62 -7.55
N ASN A 853 -25.23 -10.84 -7.50
CA ASN A 853 -26.22 -9.96 -8.14
C ASN A 853 -26.06 -8.51 -7.63
N ILE A 854 -25.93 -7.57 -8.57
CA ILE A 854 -25.75 -6.14 -8.31
C ILE A 854 -27.11 -5.47 -8.22
N VAL A 855 -27.32 -4.68 -7.16
CA VAL A 855 -28.48 -3.82 -7.00
C VAL A 855 -28.01 -2.36 -6.94
N LEU A 856 -28.38 -1.56 -7.92
CA LEU A 856 -28.15 -0.12 -7.96
C LEU A 856 -29.43 0.60 -7.51
N PRO A 857 -29.48 1.20 -6.31
CA PRO A 857 -30.65 1.95 -5.85
C PRO A 857 -30.82 3.29 -6.59
N GLN A 858 -29.76 3.83 -7.20
CA GLN A 858 -29.78 5.12 -7.90
C GLN A 858 -30.59 5.07 -9.20
N SER A 859 -31.12 6.24 -9.57
CA SER A 859 -31.61 6.52 -10.92
C SER A 859 -30.43 6.66 -11.88
N VAL A 860 -30.66 6.42 -13.17
CA VAL A 860 -29.68 6.68 -14.23
C VAL A 860 -30.11 7.90 -15.04
N TYR A 861 -29.22 8.88 -15.21
CA TYR A 861 -29.37 9.94 -16.20
C TYR A 861 -28.56 9.56 -17.44
N LEU A 862 -29.23 9.38 -18.59
CA LEU A 862 -28.60 8.93 -19.84
C LEU A 862 -28.85 9.94 -20.96
N ALA A 863 -27.78 10.59 -21.42
CA ALA A 863 -27.82 11.43 -22.60
C ALA A 863 -28.00 10.61 -23.90
N GLY A 864 -28.70 11.19 -24.88
CA GLY A 864 -28.92 10.56 -26.18
C GLY A 864 -27.65 10.50 -27.03
N ARG A 865 -27.43 9.38 -27.74
CA ARG A 865 -26.23 9.13 -28.56
C ARG A 865 -26.58 8.73 -30.00
N ASN A 866 -25.58 8.66 -30.86
CA ASN A 866 -25.65 8.30 -32.28
C ASN A 866 -24.67 7.15 -32.59
N THR A 867 -24.65 6.15 -31.70
CA THR A 867 -23.71 5.01 -31.74
C THR A 867 -24.41 3.73 -31.28
N SER A 868 -23.97 2.59 -31.82
CA SER A 868 -24.45 1.25 -31.48
C SER A 868 -23.79 0.66 -30.22
N VAL A 869 -22.87 1.39 -29.57
CA VAL A 869 -22.29 0.96 -28.28
C VAL A 869 -23.38 0.97 -27.19
N PRO A 870 -23.55 -0.11 -26.39
CA PRO A 870 -24.49 -0.12 -25.27
C PRO A 870 -24.17 0.96 -24.23
N ALA A 871 -25.21 1.67 -23.75
CA ALA A 871 -25.08 2.59 -22.63
C ALA A 871 -25.15 1.84 -21.29
N ILE A 872 -26.09 0.91 -21.19
CA ILE A 872 -26.24 0.00 -20.05
C ILE A 872 -26.02 -1.41 -20.58
N LEU A 873 -25.14 -2.16 -19.93
CA LEU A 873 -24.80 -3.54 -20.30
C LEU A 873 -24.93 -4.45 -19.06
N ASN A 874 -25.80 -5.44 -19.12
CA ASN A 874 -25.80 -6.56 -18.18
C ASN A 874 -24.97 -7.69 -18.78
N GLU A 875 -23.75 -7.89 -18.27
CA GLU A 875 -22.84 -8.91 -18.81
C GLU A 875 -23.28 -10.31 -18.36
N VAL A 876 -23.62 -10.45 -17.08
CA VAL A 876 -24.01 -11.72 -16.44
C VAL A 876 -24.67 -11.47 -15.09
N GLY A 877 -25.47 -12.45 -14.62
CA GLY A 877 -26.18 -12.40 -13.34
C GLY A 877 -27.57 -11.74 -13.43
N THR A 878 -28.29 -11.74 -12.30
CA THR A 878 -29.61 -11.13 -12.18
C THR A 878 -29.50 -9.78 -11.49
N ASN A 879 -29.10 -8.76 -12.23
CA ASN A 879 -28.81 -7.42 -11.69
C ASN A 879 -30.03 -6.50 -11.79
N THR A 880 -30.08 -5.46 -10.95
CA THR A 880 -31.24 -4.57 -10.80
C THR A 880 -30.85 -3.10 -10.75
N ILE A 881 -31.55 -2.27 -11.53
CA ILE A 881 -31.52 -0.80 -11.45
C ILE A 881 -32.86 -0.34 -10.88
N SER A 882 -32.87 0.09 -9.62
CA SER A 882 -34.12 0.38 -8.90
C SER A 882 -34.63 1.80 -9.12
N GLY A 883 -33.74 2.78 -9.32
CA GLY A 883 -34.14 4.20 -9.39
C GLY A 883 -34.70 4.69 -10.73
N GLY A 884 -34.78 3.84 -11.75
CA GLY A 884 -35.30 4.20 -13.07
C GLY A 884 -34.28 4.89 -13.99
N ILE A 885 -34.73 5.33 -15.17
CA ILE A 885 -33.85 5.89 -16.22
C ILE A 885 -34.46 7.17 -16.83
N THR A 886 -33.70 8.26 -16.80
CA THR A 886 -34.06 9.53 -17.46
C THR A 886 -33.37 9.61 -18.82
N LEU A 887 -34.15 9.69 -19.90
CA LEU A 887 -33.67 9.78 -21.29
C LEU A 887 -33.48 11.25 -21.68
N ALA A 888 -32.28 11.76 -21.42
CA ALA A 888 -31.92 13.17 -21.55
C ALA A 888 -31.54 13.58 -22.98
N THR A 889 -31.38 14.88 -23.22
CA THR A 889 -31.06 15.46 -24.53
C THR A 889 -29.75 14.94 -25.15
N GLY A 890 -29.68 14.95 -26.48
CA GLY A 890 -28.53 14.49 -27.26
C GLY A 890 -28.97 13.95 -28.61
N GLY A 891 -28.29 12.89 -29.07
CA GLY A 891 -28.70 12.05 -30.19
C GLY A 891 -29.95 11.20 -29.93
N SER A 892 -30.23 10.24 -30.81
CA SER A 892 -31.52 9.52 -30.84
C SER A 892 -31.53 8.13 -30.20
N TYR A 893 -30.36 7.54 -29.91
CA TYR A 893 -30.23 6.15 -29.44
C TYR A 893 -29.95 6.06 -27.93
N TYR A 894 -30.77 5.25 -27.25
CA TYR A 894 -30.61 4.83 -25.87
C TYR A 894 -30.62 3.30 -25.87
N LEU A 895 -29.48 2.66 -25.61
CA LEU A 895 -29.30 1.23 -25.85
C LEU A 895 -29.02 0.53 -24.52
N VAL A 896 -29.90 -0.40 -24.15
CA VAL A 896 -29.80 -1.30 -23.00
C VAL A 896 -29.62 -2.73 -23.52
N GLN A 897 -28.54 -3.39 -23.10
CA GLN A 897 -28.18 -4.74 -23.54
C GLN A 897 -28.07 -5.70 -22.36
N CYS A 898 -28.51 -6.95 -22.54
CA CYS A 898 -28.31 -8.03 -21.59
C CYS A 898 -27.73 -9.26 -22.29
N ASP A 899 -26.44 -9.52 -22.09
CA ASP A 899 -25.73 -10.63 -22.75
C ASP A 899 -26.12 -11.97 -22.15
N SER A 900 -26.20 -12.04 -20.82
CA SER A 900 -26.60 -13.24 -20.08
C SER A 900 -27.31 -12.86 -18.77
N GLY A 901 -28.05 -13.82 -18.20
CA GLY A 901 -28.85 -13.60 -16.99
C GLY A 901 -30.04 -12.67 -17.25
N GLN A 902 -30.32 -11.80 -16.28
CA GLN A 902 -31.47 -10.90 -16.30
C GLN A 902 -31.13 -9.49 -15.78
N LEU A 903 -31.60 -8.46 -16.48
CA LEU A 903 -31.57 -7.07 -16.02
C LEU A 903 -32.97 -6.63 -15.61
N ASN A 904 -33.16 -6.29 -14.34
CA ASN A 904 -34.39 -5.71 -13.82
C ASN A 904 -34.30 -4.17 -13.78
N ILE A 905 -35.32 -3.48 -14.29
CA ILE A 905 -35.47 -2.02 -14.19
C ILE A 905 -36.77 -1.72 -13.45
N GLY A 906 -36.63 -1.30 -12.19
CA GLY A 906 -37.75 -1.15 -11.26
C GLY A 906 -38.40 0.24 -11.27
N GLY A 907 -37.61 1.30 -11.46
CA GLY A 907 -38.10 2.67 -11.52
C GLY A 907 -38.55 3.07 -12.93
N SER A 908 -39.37 4.12 -13.02
CA SER A 908 -39.93 4.61 -14.29
C SER A 908 -38.85 5.06 -15.29
N ILE A 909 -39.21 5.01 -16.57
CA ILE A 909 -38.40 5.51 -17.69
C ILE A 909 -39.19 6.60 -18.42
N TYR A 910 -38.60 7.78 -18.59
CA TYR A 910 -39.22 8.92 -19.27
C TYR A 910 -38.18 9.76 -20.03
N SER A 911 -38.60 10.60 -20.97
CA SER A 911 -37.69 11.48 -21.72
C SER A 911 -37.87 12.96 -21.46
N GLU A 912 -36.76 13.64 -21.18
CA GLU A 912 -36.68 15.10 -21.07
C GLU A 912 -36.42 15.78 -22.43
N ALA A 913 -36.17 15.00 -23.49
CA ALA A 913 -35.92 15.52 -24.82
C ALA A 913 -37.23 15.77 -25.59
N SER A 914 -37.29 16.86 -26.36
CA SER A 914 -38.50 17.29 -27.08
C SER A 914 -38.81 16.53 -28.39
N GLY A 915 -37.79 15.95 -29.02
CA GLY A 915 -37.97 15.11 -30.21
C GLY A 915 -38.19 13.64 -29.83
N THR A 916 -38.82 12.85 -30.72
CA THR A 916 -38.98 11.40 -30.54
C THR A 916 -37.64 10.73 -30.22
N ARG A 917 -37.62 9.80 -29.26
CA ARG A 917 -36.45 9.03 -28.82
C ARG A 917 -36.70 7.54 -28.94
N THR A 918 -35.69 6.79 -29.35
CA THR A 918 -35.77 5.34 -29.50
C THR A 918 -34.99 4.65 -28.39
N LEU A 919 -35.71 3.96 -27.52
CA LEU A 919 -35.15 3.10 -26.48
C LEU A 919 -35.04 1.67 -27.03
N THR A 920 -33.81 1.21 -27.19
CA THR A 920 -33.48 -0.09 -27.78
C THR A 920 -33.07 -1.07 -26.69
N PHE A 921 -33.74 -2.22 -26.66
CA PHE A 921 -33.43 -3.37 -25.80
C PHE A 921 -32.88 -4.52 -26.64
N GLN A 922 -31.73 -5.08 -26.26
CA GLN A 922 -31.08 -6.16 -27.02
C GLN A 922 -30.25 -7.12 -26.14
N GLY A 923 -29.53 -8.05 -26.76
CA GLY A 923 -28.78 -9.12 -26.13
C GLY A 923 -29.50 -10.48 -26.20
N ALA A 924 -28.94 -11.48 -25.53
CA ALA A 924 -29.46 -12.86 -25.48
C ALA A 924 -30.14 -13.20 -24.14
N GLY A 925 -29.91 -12.41 -23.09
CA GLY A 925 -30.57 -12.57 -21.79
C GLY A 925 -31.96 -11.94 -21.70
N VAL A 926 -32.45 -11.77 -20.47
CA VAL A 926 -33.77 -11.20 -20.18
C VAL A 926 -33.64 -9.75 -19.71
N ILE A 927 -34.45 -8.84 -20.23
CA ILE A 927 -34.61 -7.49 -19.68
C ILE A 927 -36.05 -7.36 -19.19
N SER A 928 -36.24 -7.08 -17.90
CA SER A 928 -37.56 -6.93 -17.28
C SER A 928 -37.75 -5.52 -16.77
N VAL A 929 -38.76 -4.83 -17.28
CA VAL A 929 -39.12 -3.45 -16.91
C VAL A 929 -40.46 -3.47 -16.19
N SER A 930 -40.42 -3.32 -14.87
CA SER A 930 -41.62 -3.21 -14.01
C SER A 930 -42.01 -1.76 -13.73
N GLY A 931 -41.04 -0.82 -13.82
CA GLY A 931 -41.34 0.61 -13.86
C GLY A 931 -42.14 1.00 -15.12
N SER A 932 -42.92 2.07 -15.03
CA SER A 932 -43.66 2.59 -16.18
C SER A 932 -42.71 3.26 -17.18
N ILE A 933 -42.78 2.88 -18.47
CA ILE A 933 -42.21 3.68 -19.55
C ILE A 933 -43.26 4.70 -20.01
N SER A 934 -42.91 5.98 -20.02
CA SER A 934 -43.81 7.08 -20.40
C SER A 934 -43.17 8.03 -21.39
N ASP A 935 -44.01 8.73 -22.16
CA ASP A 935 -43.59 9.96 -22.82
C ASP A 935 -43.23 11.03 -21.75
N GLY A 936 -42.47 12.04 -22.16
CA GLY A 936 -42.19 13.21 -21.33
C GLY A 936 -42.31 14.48 -22.16
N SER A 937 -41.20 15.19 -22.39
CA SER A 937 -41.18 16.33 -23.32
C SER A 937 -41.30 15.90 -24.79
N GLY A 938 -41.06 14.62 -25.09
CA GLY A 938 -41.13 14.01 -26.41
C GLY A 938 -41.55 12.55 -26.32
N LYS A 939 -41.89 11.97 -27.47
CA LYS A 939 -42.37 10.58 -27.57
C LYS A 939 -41.26 9.57 -27.35
N VAL A 940 -41.51 8.51 -26.60
CA VAL A 940 -40.64 7.34 -26.49
C VAL A 940 -41.14 6.24 -27.41
N GLY A 941 -40.31 5.81 -28.36
CA GLY A 941 -40.50 4.59 -29.15
C GLY A 941 -39.62 3.46 -28.61
N ILE A 942 -40.09 2.22 -28.73
CA ILE A 942 -39.41 1.02 -28.24
C ILE A 942 -38.92 0.18 -29.41
N THR A 943 -37.70 -0.35 -29.31
CA THR A 943 -37.18 -1.34 -30.26
C THR A 943 -36.59 -2.53 -29.51
N LYS A 944 -37.08 -3.72 -29.80
CA LYS A 944 -36.56 -4.99 -29.28
C LYS A 944 -35.78 -5.70 -30.39
N ASN A 945 -34.47 -5.87 -30.19
CA ASN A 945 -33.56 -6.56 -31.11
C ASN A 945 -33.03 -7.87 -30.50
N GLN A 946 -32.40 -8.71 -31.35
CA GLN A 946 -31.65 -9.91 -30.97
C GLN A 946 -32.46 -10.98 -30.20
N ALA A 947 -31.85 -12.13 -29.93
CA ALA A 947 -32.58 -13.35 -29.53
C ALA A 947 -33.24 -13.32 -28.13
N GLY A 948 -32.80 -12.44 -27.22
CA GLY A 948 -33.26 -12.42 -25.83
C GLY A 948 -34.73 -12.00 -25.64
N THR A 949 -35.14 -11.83 -24.38
CA THR A 949 -36.53 -11.50 -24.02
C THR A 949 -36.63 -10.13 -23.37
N LEU A 950 -37.57 -9.31 -23.82
CA LEU A 950 -37.99 -8.08 -23.12
C LEU A 950 -39.35 -8.31 -22.46
N ILE A 951 -39.44 -8.09 -21.16
CA ILE A 951 -40.69 -8.15 -20.39
C ILE A 951 -41.08 -6.71 -20.02
N LEU A 952 -42.25 -6.27 -20.49
CA LEU A 952 -42.86 -5.00 -20.10
C LEU A 952 -44.02 -5.30 -19.13
N ALA A 953 -43.70 -5.32 -17.84
CA ALA A 953 -44.64 -5.61 -16.75
C ALA A 953 -45.32 -4.34 -16.19
N GLY A 954 -44.71 -3.17 -16.39
CA GLY A 954 -45.28 -1.89 -15.97
C GLY A 954 -46.53 -1.45 -16.75
N ASN A 955 -47.28 -0.51 -16.19
CA ASN A 955 -48.31 0.23 -16.92
C ASN A 955 -47.64 1.32 -17.78
N ASN A 956 -47.37 1.02 -19.05
CA ASN A 956 -46.65 1.92 -19.95
C ASN A 956 -47.62 2.87 -20.66
N THR A 957 -47.23 4.14 -20.75
CA THR A 957 -48.04 5.24 -21.26
C THR A 957 -47.44 5.92 -22.49
N TYR A 958 -46.22 5.54 -22.91
CA TYR A 958 -45.56 6.07 -24.11
C TYR A 958 -46.39 5.89 -25.40
N THR A 959 -46.37 6.88 -26.29
CA THR A 959 -47.17 6.89 -27.52
C THR A 959 -46.36 6.69 -28.80
N GLY A 960 -45.03 6.51 -28.69
CA GLY A 960 -44.20 6.10 -29.82
C GLY A 960 -44.42 4.63 -30.24
N PRO A 961 -43.97 4.24 -31.44
CA PRO A 961 -44.13 2.89 -31.94
C PRO A 961 -43.26 1.87 -31.18
N THR A 962 -43.71 0.63 -31.15
CA THR A 962 -42.98 -0.53 -30.62
C THR A 962 -42.65 -1.48 -31.75
N VAL A 963 -41.36 -1.75 -31.96
CA VAL A 963 -40.88 -2.65 -33.03
C VAL A 963 -40.15 -3.84 -32.42
N VAL A 964 -40.52 -5.06 -32.80
CA VAL A 964 -39.86 -6.32 -32.40
C VAL A 964 -39.15 -6.90 -33.62
N ASN A 965 -37.83 -6.67 -33.70
CA ASN A 965 -36.96 -7.13 -34.78
C ASN A 965 -36.34 -8.53 -34.53
N GLY A 966 -36.59 -9.12 -33.36
CA GLY A 966 -36.05 -10.42 -32.99
C GLY A 966 -36.27 -10.77 -31.53
N GLY A 967 -36.34 -12.07 -31.24
CA GLY A 967 -36.58 -12.60 -29.90
C GLY A 967 -37.99 -12.24 -29.40
N ALA A 968 -38.21 -12.34 -28.08
CA ALA A 968 -39.55 -12.16 -27.50
C ALA A 968 -39.76 -10.76 -26.88
N LEU A 969 -40.95 -10.20 -27.09
CA LEU A 969 -41.55 -9.14 -26.28
C LEU A 969 -42.75 -9.74 -25.50
N ILE A 970 -42.65 -9.79 -24.19
CA ILE A 970 -43.72 -10.23 -23.29
C ILE A 970 -44.37 -8.99 -22.66
N VAL A 971 -45.65 -8.75 -22.98
CA VAL A 971 -46.45 -7.68 -22.38
C VAL A 971 -47.21 -8.26 -21.18
N GLY A 972 -46.67 -8.06 -19.97
CA GLY A 972 -47.35 -8.43 -18.71
C GLY A 972 -48.20 -7.29 -18.13
N GLY A 973 -47.89 -6.05 -18.49
CA GLY A 973 -48.60 -4.85 -18.04
C GLY A 973 -49.51 -4.26 -19.12
N GLN A 974 -49.36 -2.95 -19.37
CA GLN A 974 -50.09 -2.25 -20.43
C GLN A 974 -49.13 -1.58 -21.42
N LEU A 975 -49.48 -1.57 -22.71
CA LEU A 975 -48.95 -0.66 -23.73
C LEU A 975 -50.04 0.34 -24.15
N SER A 976 -49.65 1.60 -24.36
CA SER A 976 -50.54 2.68 -24.79
C SER A 976 -50.90 2.59 -26.28
N THR A 977 -51.34 3.71 -26.88
CA THR A 977 -51.86 3.79 -28.26
C THR A 977 -50.80 3.70 -29.37
N GLY A 978 -49.52 3.55 -29.04
CA GLY A 978 -48.44 3.36 -30.02
C GLY A 978 -48.58 2.03 -30.77
N SER A 979 -48.36 2.03 -32.09
CA SER A 979 -48.45 0.83 -32.92
C SER A 979 -47.39 -0.21 -32.56
N VAL A 980 -47.76 -1.50 -32.53
CA VAL A 980 -46.84 -2.62 -32.32
C VAL A 980 -46.61 -3.36 -33.63
N SER A 981 -45.35 -3.46 -34.06
CA SER A 981 -44.95 -4.19 -35.27
C SER A 981 -43.98 -5.30 -34.93
N VAL A 982 -44.31 -6.55 -35.27
CA VAL A 982 -43.44 -7.72 -35.09
C VAL A 982 -42.89 -8.13 -36.44
N LEU A 983 -41.58 -8.09 -36.60
CA LEU A 983 -40.88 -8.48 -37.84
C LEU A 983 -40.49 -9.96 -37.81
N SER A 984 -39.90 -10.43 -38.92
CA SER A 984 -39.39 -11.80 -39.05
C SER A 984 -38.42 -12.17 -37.92
N GLY A 985 -38.66 -13.33 -37.28
CA GLY A 985 -37.89 -13.80 -36.12
C GLY A 985 -38.19 -13.08 -34.79
N GLY A 986 -39.14 -12.14 -34.77
CA GLY A 986 -39.69 -11.54 -33.57
C GLY A 986 -40.96 -12.27 -33.09
N MET A 987 -41.19 -12.25 -31.77
CA MET A 987 -42.40 -12.79 -31.15
C MET A 987 -43.03 -11.77 -30.20
N LEU A 988 -44.34 -11.56 -30.31
CA LEU A 988 -45.15 -10.86 -29.30
C LEU A 988 -45.89 -11.89 -28.44
N SER A 989 -45.86 -11.69 -27.12
CA SER A 989 -46.46 -12.59 -26.14
C SER A 989 -46.90 -11.82 -24.89
N GLY A 990 -47.44 -12.50 -23.88
CA GLY A 990 -47.89 -11.94 -22.61
C GLY A 990 -49.40 -12.02 -22.38
N ASN A 991 -49.81 -11.67 -21.16
CA ASN A 991 -51.20 -11.67 -20.69
C ASN A 991 -51.76 -10.24 -20.44
N GLY A 992 -51.04 -9.22 -20.89
CA GLY A 992 -51.34 -7.81 -20.66
C GLY A 992 -52.31 -7.19 -21.67
N LEU A 993 -52.33 -5.86 -21.68
CA LEU A 993 -53.23 -5.03 -22.50
C LEU A 993 -52.46 -4.14 -23.48
N ILE A 994 -52.78 -4.19 -24.77
CA ILE A 994 -52.20 -3.34 -25.82
C ILE A 994 -53.31 -2.45 -26.39
N ARG A 995 -53.12 -1.12 -26.38
CA ARG A 995 -54.14 -0.16 -26.89
C ARG A 995 -53.90 0.32 -28.31
N GLY A 996 -52.68 0.19 -28.82
CA GLY A 996 -52.34 0.48 -30.22
C GLY A 996 -52.64 -0.68 -31.16
N PRO A 997 -52.68 -0.44 -32.48
CA PRO A 997 -52.83 -1.49 -33.48
C PRO A 997 -51.61 -2.42 -33.48
N VAL A 998 -51.85 -3.71 -33.72
CA VAL A 998 -50.79 -4.74 -33.80
C VAL A 998 -50.68 -5.27 -35.23
N THR A 999 -49.46 -5.36 -35.75
CA THR A 999 -49.18 -6.01 -37.04
C THR A 999 -48.07 -7.02 -36.88
N ILE A 1000 -48.37 -8.28 -37.19
CA ILE A 1000 -47.40 -9.38 -37.28
C ILE A 1000 -47.04 -9.54 -38.76
N GLN A 1001 -45.79 -9.28 -39.09
CA GLN A 1001 -45.26 -9.40 -40.45
C GLN A 1001 -44.95 -10.86 -40.80
N SER A 1002 -44.67 -11.10 -42.08
CA SER A 1002 -44.22 -12.42 -42.55
C SER A 1002 -42.98 -12.89 -41.78
N GLY A 1003 -43.03 -14.13 -41.27
CA GLY A 1003 -42.01 -14.72 -40.40
C GLY A 1003 -42.00 -14.23 -38.94
N GLY A 1004 -42.92 -13.36 -38.53
CA GLY A 1004 -43.13 -12.95 -37.14
C GLY A 1004 -44.19 -13.81 -36.45
N SER A 1005 -44.14 -13.89 -35.11
CA SER A 1005 -45.02 -14.73 -34.31
C SER A 1005 -45.81 -13.97 -33.24
N LEU A 1006 -47.00 -14.48 -32.90
CA LEU A 1006 -47.86 -14.02 -31.81
C LEU A 1006 -48.25 -15.21 -30.94
N SER A 1007 -47.92 -15.18 -29.65
CA SER A 1007 -48.22 -16.24 -28.68
C SER A 1007 -48.87 -15.63 -27.44
N PRO A 1008 -50.20 -15.53 -27.35
CA PRO A 1008 -50.88 -15.03 -26.16
C PRO A 1008 -50.46 -15.81 -24.90
N GLY A 1009 -50.51 -15.17 -23.72
CA GLY A 1009 -50.17 -15.81 -22.45
C GLY A 1009 -48.70 -15.70 -22.04
N ILE A 1010 -48.37 -16.32 -20.89
CA ILE A 1010 -47.01 -16.56 -20.39
C ILE A 1010 -46.97 -18.04 -19.94
N GLY A 1011 -47.04 -18.95 -20.91
CA GLY A 1011 -47.84 -20.18 -20.75
C GLY A 1011 -49.34 -19.85 -20.85
N ILE A 1012 -50.22 -20.81 -20.58
CA ILE A 1012 -51.68 -20.67 -20.77
C ILE A 1012 -52.24 -19.32 -20.27
N GLY A 1013 -52.72 -18.47 -21.18
CA GLY A 1013 -53.30 -17.17 -20.84
C GLY A 1013 -53.88 -16.37 -22.00
N SER A 1014 -54.46 -15.21 -21.69
CA SER A 1014 -55.10 -14.36 -22.70
C SER A 1014 -54.38 -13.03 -22.88
N LEU A 1015 -54.08 -12.66 -24.12
CA LEU A 1015 -53.55 -11.34 -24.49
C LEU A 1015 -54.69 -10.45 -24.98
N PHE A 1016 -54.77 -9.21 -24.46
CA PHE A 1016 -55.82 -8.27 -24.81
C PHE A 1016 -55.29 -7.18 -25.74
N VAL A 1017 -55.86 -7.05 -26.93
CA VAL A 1017 -55.61 -5.95 -27.88
C VAL A 1017 -56.88 -5.12 -28.01
N TRP A 1018 -56.88 -3.92 -27.42
CA TRP A 1018 -57.99 -2.97 -27.48
C TRP A 1018 -57.95 -2.10 -28.75
N ASN A 1019 -57.67 -2.77 -29.88
CA ASN A 1019 -57.49 -2.20 -31.21
C ASN A 1019 -57.65 -3.32 -32.26
N SER A 1020 -57.24 -3.08 -33.50
CA SER A 1020 -57.16 -4.11 -34.54
C SER A 1020 -55.82 -4.86 -34.52
N VAL A 1021 -55.83 -6.12 -34.96
CA VAL A 1021 -54.68 -7.00 -35.15
C VAL A 1021 -54.64 -7.45 -36.61
N THR A 1022 -53.47 -7.37 -37.26
CA THR A 1022 -53.25 -7.90 -38.61
C THR A 1022 -52.17 -8.98 -38.59
N LEU A 1023 -52.51 -10.18 -39.04
CA LEU A 1023 -51.59 -11.30 -39.26
C LEU A 1023 -51.32 -11.43 -40.77
N ASN A 1024 -50.22 -10.87 -41.25
CA ASN A 1024 -49.85 -10.94 -42.67
C ASN A 1024 -49.51 -12.39 -43.10
N ASP A 1025 -49.54 -12.65 -44.41
CA ASP A 1025 -49.18 -13.97 -44.94
C ASP A 1025 -47.76 -14.38 -44.51
N GLY A 1026 -47.64 -15.63 -44.03
CA GLY A 1026 -46.41 -16.16 -43.44
C GLY A 1026 -46.13 -15.71 -41.99
N ALA A 1027 -47.01 -14.92 -41.35
CA ALA A 1027 -47.01 -14.76 -39.89
C ALA A 1027 -47.46 -16.05 -39.19
N GLN A 1028 -47.21 -16.17 -37.89
CA GLN A 1028 -47.68 -17.28 -37.07
C GLN A 1028 -48.46 -16.80 -35.85
N MET A 1029 -49.58 -17.45 -35.56
CA MET A 1029 -50.29 -17.37 -34.29
C MET A 1029 -50.14 -18.71 -33.56
N LEU A 1030 -49.49 -18.67 -32.41
CA LEU A 1030 -49.18 -19.80 -31.54
C LEU A 1030 -50.23 -19.85 -30.41
N ILE A 1031 -50.79 -21.02 -30.14
CA ILE A 1031 -51.81 -21.23 -29.11
C ILE A 1031 -51.53 -22.53 -28.37
N GLU A 1032 -51.29 -22.42 -27.06
CA GLU A 1032 -51.10 -23.55 -26.15
C GLU A 1032 -52.44 -23.95 -25.51
N LEU A 1033 -52.81 -25.23 -25.61
CA LEU A 1033 -53.98 -25.81 -24.93
C LEU A 1033 -53.54 -26.78 -23.83
N HIS A 1034 -54.34 -26.95 -22.78
CA HIS A 1034 -54.14 -28.04 -21.82
C HIS A 1034 -55.46 -28.69 -21.43
N ARG A 1035 -55.60 -29.96 -21.80
CA ARG A 1035 -56.87 -30.67 -21.73
C ARG A 1035 -57.37 -30.91 -20.31
N GLU A 1036 -56.48 -31.19 -19.37
CA GLU A 1036 -56.93 -31.51 -17.99
C GLU A 1036 -57.53 -30.30 -17.27
N TYR A 1037 -57.13 -29.09 -17.66
CA TYR A 1037 -57.67 -27.85 -17.12
C TYR A 1037 -58.87 -27.34 -17.93
N ASN A 1038 -59.03 -27.79 -19.18
CA ASN A 1038 -60.02 -27.27 -20.15
C ASN A 1038 -59.88 -25.74 -20.35
N TYR A 1039 -58.63 -25.27 -20.35
CA TYR A 1039 -58.23 -23.92 -20.67
C TYR A 1039 -57.09 -23.95 -21.71
N GLY A 1040 -56.89 -22.83 -22.39
CA GLY A 1040 -55.86 -22.64 -23.39
C GLY A 1040 -55.67 -21.15 -23.66
N ASP A 1041 -54.70 -20.82 -24.50
CA ASP A 1041 -54.42 -19.45 -24.89
C ASP A 1041 -55.58 -18.83 -25.65
N ALA A 1042 -55.74 -17.51 -25.51
CA ALA A 1042 -56.72 -16.75 -26.28
C ALA A 1042 -56.22 -15.35 -26.65
N LEU A 1043 -56.34 -14.98 -27.92
CA LEU A 1043 -56.19 -13.58 -28.35
C LEU A 1043 -57.54 -12.87 -28.29
N VAL A 1044 -57.66 -11.81 -27.50
CA VAL A 1044 -58.89 -11.01 -27.37
C VAL A 1044 -58.69 -9.65 -28.05
N VAL A 1045 -59.43 -9.40 -29.13
CA VAL A 1045 -59.30 -8.23 -30.00
C VAL A 1045 -60.60 -7.42 -29.94
N SER A 1046 -60.54 -6.14 -29.57
CA SER A 1046 -61.75 -5.28 -29.53
C SER A 1046 -62.09 -4.64 -30.89
N GLY A 1047 -61.19 -4.73 -31.87
CA GLY A 1047 -61.36 -4.24 -33.23
C GLY A 1047 -61.46 -5.37 -34.25
N THR A 1048 -60.83 -5.16 -35.40
CA THR A 1048 -60.71 -6.16 -36.47
C THR A 1048 -59.53 -7.09 -36.22
N LEU A 1049 -59.74 -8.41 -36.32
CA LEU A 1049 -58.66 -9.38 -36.50
C LEU A 1049 -58.64 -9.79 -37.98
N THR A 1050 -57.56 -9.41 -38.67
CA THR A 1050 -57.28 -9.84 -40.05
C THR A 1050 -56.39 -11.06 -40.04
N CYS A 1051 -56.88 -12.19 -40.56
CA CYS A 1051 -56.16 -13.44 -40.69
C CYS A 1051 -55.54 -13.59 -42.09
N GLY A 1052 -54.37 -14.21 -42.16
CA GLY A 1052 -53.64 -14.51 -43.40
C GLY A 1052 -52.51 -15.54 -43.18
N GLY A 1053 -51.75 -15.40 -42.09
CA GLY A 1053 -50.71 -16.36 -41.68
C GLY A 1053 -51.20 -17.75 -41.21
N THR A 1054 -50.36 -18.47 -40.47
CA THR A 1054 -50.64 -19.81 -39.93
C THR A 1054 -51.16 -19.74 -38.49
N LEU A 1055 -52.23 -20.46 -38.17
CA LEU A 1055 -52.59 -20.82 -36.80
C LEU A 1055 -51.91 -22.15 -36.44
N LEU A 1056 -51.05 -22.17 -35.42
CA LEU A 1056 -50.41 -23.38 -34.89
C LEU A 1056 -50.86 -23.57 -33.44
N VAL A 1057 -51.54 -24.70 -33.20
CA VAL A 1057 -52.06 -25.08 -31.90
C VAL A 1057 -51.23 -26.24 -31.35
N THR A 1058 -50.80 -26.13 -30.10
CA THR A 1058 -50.06 -27.16 -29.36
C THR A 1058 -50.87 -27.64 -28.16
N ASN A 1059 -50.61 -28.86 -27.71
CA ASN A 1059 -51.19 -29.39 -26.48
C ASN A 1059 -50.08 -29.65 -25.46
N LEU A 1060 -50.17 -28.99 -24.31
CA LEU A 1060 -49.20 -29.10 -23.22
C LEU A 1060 -49.46 -30.32 -22.32
N GLY A 1061 -50.67 -30.89 -22.31
CA GLY A 1061 -50.98 -32.02 -21.44
C GLY A 1061 -52.41 -32.55 -21.49
N GLY A 1062 -52.54 -33.86 -21.26
CA GLY A 1062 -53.79 -34.63 -21.32
C GLY A 1062 -54.22 -35.01 -22.75
N GLN A 1063 -54.89 -36.16 -22.91
CA GLN A 1063 -55.45 -36.56 -24.21
C GLN A 1063 -56.84 -35.94 -24.43
N PHE A 1064 -57.00 -35.27 -25.57
CA PHE A 1064 -58.27 -34.73 -26.05
C PHE A 1064 -59.36 -35.81 -26.20
N ARG A 1065 -60.63 -35.39 -26.09
CA ARG A 1065 -61.83 -36.24 -26.07
C ARG A 1065 -62.97 -35.54 -26.82
N ALA A 1066 -63.91 -36.34 -27.32
CA ALA A 1066 -65.12 -35.81 -27.93
C ALA A 1066 -65.89 -34.91 -26.93
N GLY A 1067 -66.23 -33.69 -27.35
CA GLY A 1067 -66.91 -32.67 -26.54
C GLY A 1067 -66.00 -31.54 -26.01
N ASP A 1068 -64.68 -31.64 -26.16
CA ASP A 1068 -63.76 -30.57 -25.76
C ASP A 1068 -63.94 -29.32 -26.62
N ASN A 1069 -63.79 -28.12 -26.04
CA ASN A 1069 -63.99 -26.85 -26.74
C ASN A 1069 -63.05 -25.76 -26.19
N TYR A 1070 -62.32 -25.10 -27.08
CA TYR A 1070 -61.36 -24.05 -26.77
C TYR A 1070 -61.62 -22.82 -27.62
N ARG A 1071 -61.74 -21.66 -26.98
CA ARG A 1071 -61.83 -20.37 -27.68
C ARG A 1071 -60.44 -19.76 -27.79
N VAL A 1072 -59.83 -19.92 -28.96
CA VAL A 1072 -58.45 -19.53 -29.27
C VAL A 1072 -58.32 -18.06 -29.70
N PHE A 1073 -59.43 -17.43 -30.12
CA PHE A 1073 -59.51 -15.97 -30.22
C PHE A 1073 -60.95 -15.44 -30.07
N ALA A 1074 -61.05 -14.12 -29.89
CA ALA A 1074 -62.28 -13.36 -29.93
C ALA A 1074 -62.00 -12.02 -30.63
N ALA A 1075 -62.84 -11.63 -31.60
CA ALA A 1075 -62.74 -10.34 -32.27
C ALA A 1075 -64.13 -9.72 -32.49
N THR A 1076 -64.22 -8.40 -32.56
CA THR A 1076 -65.46 -7.69 -32.94
C THR A 1076 -65.73 -7.81 -34.44
N THR A 1077 -64.69 -7.95 -35.26
CA THR A 1077 -64.81 -8.23 -36.69
C THR A 1077 -63.67 -9.14 -37.12
N LEU A 1078 -63.98 -10.17 -37.91
CA LEU A 1078 -63.00 -11.07 -38.51
C LEU A 1078 -62.94 -10.78 -40.02
N VAL A 1079 -61.73 -10.77 -40.58
CA VAL A 1079 -61.48 -10.54 -42.01
C VAL A 1079 -60.42 -11.52 -42.49
N GLY A 1080 -60.68 -12.21 -43.59
CA GLY A 1080 -59.77 -13.24 -44.13
C GLY A 1080 -59.78 -14.54 -43.31
N GLU A 1081 -58.91 -15.47 -43.71
CA GLU A 1081 -58.74 -16.79 -43.12
C GLU A 1081 -57.25 -17.06 -42.88
N PHE A 1082 -56.90 -18.03 -42.04
CA PHE A 1082 -55.51 -18.47 -41.94
C PHE A 1082 -55.13 -19.28 -43.18
N SER A 1083 -53.99 -18.98 -43.83
CA SER A 1083 -53.45 -19.77 -44.94
C SER A 1083 -53.17 -21.22 -44.56
N ASN A 1084 -52.96 -21.50 -43.26
CA ASN A 1084 -52.82 -22.85 -42.74
C ASN A 1084 -53.29 -22.92 -41.28
N VAL A 1085 -53.88 -24.06 -40.90
CA VAL A 1085 -54.30 -24.36 -39.53
C VAL A 1085 -53.70 -25.71 -39.13
N ILE A 1086 -52.67 -25.66 -38.29
CA ILE A 1086 -51.94 -26.83 -37.78
C ILE A 1086 -52.44 -27.12 -36.38
N LEU A 1087 -53.07 -28.28 -36.20
CA LEU A 1087 -53.66 -28.71 -34.93
C LEU A 1087 -52.93 -29.94 -34.38
N PRO A 1088 -52.97 -30.18 -33.05
CA PRO A 1088 -52.39 -31.38 -32.47
C PRO A 1088 -53.07 -32.64 -33.00
N GLU A 1089 -52.31 -33.73 -33.09
CA GLU A 1089 -52.86 -35.05 -33.42
C GLU A 1089 -53.90 -35.49 -32.36
N LEU A 1090 -54.96 -36.14 -32.83
CA LEU A 1090 -56.03 -36.69 -32.00
C LEU A 1090 -55.95 -38.22 -32.01
N ALA A 1091 -56.45 -38.84 -30.94
CA ALA A 1091 -56.58 -40.29 -30.89
C ALA A 1091 -57.53 -40.82 -31.98
N GLU A 1092 -57.35 -42.09 -32.37
CA GLU A 1092 -58.22 -42.77 -33.33
C GLU A 1092 -59.70 -42.66 -32.93
N GLY A 1093 -60.57 -42.38 -33.90
CA GLY A 1093 -62.00 -42.15 -33.64
C GLY A 1093 -62.37 -40.74 -33.21
N LEU A 1094 -61.46 -39.75 -33.29
CA LEU A 1094 -61.72 -38.32 -33.06
C LEU A 1094 -61.35 -37.46 -34.29
N ALA A 1095 -61.91 -36.25 -34.37
CA ALA A 1095 -61.50 -35.19 -35.31
C ALA A 1095 -61.67 -33.79 -34.70
N TRP A 1096 -60.97 -32.80 -35.28
CA TRP A 1096 -61.16 -31.38 -34.95
C TRP A 1096 -62.31 -30.80 -35.77
N GLY A 1097 -63.23 -30.12 -35.09
CA GLY A 1097 -64.21 -29.23 -35.70
C GLY A 1097 -63.71 -27.79 -35.75
N THR A 1098 -63.84 -27.17 -36.92
CA THR A 1098 -63.30 -25.83 -37.24
C THR A 1098 -64.36 -24.85 -37.77
N ALA A 1099 -65.64 -25.25 -37.88
CA ALA A 1099 -66.68 -24.43 -38.51
C ALA A 1099 -67.03 -23.13 -37.73
N GLU A 1100 -66.79 -23.07 -36.41
CA GLU A 1100 -66.89 -21.84 -35.60
C GLU A 1100 -65.54 -21.11 -35.47
N LEU A 1101 -64.48 -21.52 -36.17
CA LEU A 1101 -63.17 -20.84 -36.09
C LEU A 1101 -63.30 -19.40 -36.59
N TYR A 1102 -63.92 -19.18 -37.74
CA TYR A 1102 -64.08 -17.85 -38.35
C TYR A 1102 -65.36 -17.10 -37.98
N SER A 1103 -66.24 -17.69 -37.15
CA SER A 1103 -67.44 -17.03 -36.62
C SER A 1103 -67.42 -16.79 -35.10
N GLY A 1104 -66.71 -17.63 -34.34
CA GLY A 1104 -66.60 -17.55 -32.87
C GLY A 1104 -65.18 -17.59 -32.32
N GLY A 1105 -64.18 -17.96 -33.13
CA GLY A 1105 -62.79 -18.17 -32.71
C GLY A 1105 -62.59 -19.46 -31.92
N ARG A 1106 -63.33 -20.52 -32.26
CA ARG A 1106 -63.39 -21.79 -31.52
C ARG A 1106 -62.85 -22.98 -32.30
N LEU A 1107 -62.22 -23.88 -31.55
CA LEU A 1107 -61.86 -25.23 -31.96
C LEU A 1107 -62.47 -26.22 -30.98
N TRP A 1108 -62.99 -27.33 -31.49
CA TRP A 1108 -63.56 -28.37 -30.66
C TRP A 1108 -63.24 -29.76 -31.19
N VAL A 1109 -63.45 -30.77 -30.36
CA VAL A 1109 -63.13 -32.17 -30.70
C VAL A 1109 -64.43 -32.96 -30.79
N VAL A 1110 -64.62 -33.68 -31.90
CA VAL A 1110 -65.78 -34.55 -32.15
C VAL A 1110 -65.35 -36.02 -32.22
N SER A 1111 -66.26 -36.94 -31.92
CA SER A 1111 -66.10 -38.36 -32.25
C SER A 1111 -66.30 -38.56 -33.75
N THR A 1112 -65.35 -39.18 -34.46
CA THR A 1112 -65.57 -39.69 -35.83
C THR A 1112 -66.13 -41.11 -35.85
N THR A 1113 -66.21 -41.77 -34.69
CA THR A 1113 -66.89 -43.06 -34.56
C THR A 1113 -68.39 -42.86 -34.79
N PRO A 1114 -69.02 -43.51 -35.79
CA PRO A 1114 -70.45 -43.36 -36.01
C PRO A 1114 -71.27 -43.82 -34.79
N PRO A 1115 -72.34 -43.11 -34.41
CA PRO A 1115 -73.22 -43.53 -33.33
C PRO A 1115 -73.85 -44.89 -33.68
N ARG A 1116 -73.67 -45.89 -32.82
CA ARG A 1116 -74.19 -47.25 -33.05
C ARG A 1116 -75.43 -47.51 -32.21
N THR A 1117 -76.46 -48.08 -32.82
CA THR A 1117 -77.60 -48.65 -32.10
C THR A 1117 -77.13 -49.81 -31.23
N THR A 1118 -77.50 -49.82 -29.96
CA THR A 1118 -77.16 -50.90 -29.00
C THR A 1118 -78.39 -51.64 -28.48
N ASN A 1119 -79.58 -51.04 -28.59
CA ASN A 1119 -80.83 -51.69 -28.21
C ASN A 1119 -82.01 -51.14 -29.04
N ILE A 1120 -82.84 -52.06 -29.53
CA ILE A 1120 -84.08 -51.80 -30.24
C ILE A 1120 -85.18 -52.53 -29.47
N ALA A 1121 -86.14 -51.79 -28.92
CA ALA A 1121 -87.21 -52.34 -28.09
C ALA A 1121 -88.59 -51.95 -28.64
N SER A 1122 -89.52 -52.89 -28.68
CA SER A 1122 -90.91 -52.61 -29.07
C SER A 1122 -91.63 -51.76 -28.02
N ARG A 1123 -92.59 -50.97 -28.52
CA ARG A 1123 -93.54 -50.15 -27.77
C ARG A 1123 -94.94 -50.42 -28.32
N VAL A 1124 -95.97 -50.08 -27.54
CA VAL A 1124 -97.37 -50.34 -27.92
C VAL A 1124 -97.75 -49.72 -29.28
N ASN A 1125 -97.15 -48.57 -29.63
CA ASN A 1125 -97.40 -47.83 -30.88
C ASN A 1125 -96.11 -47.52 -31.68
N GLY A 1126 -95.01 -48.25 -31.48
CA GLY A 1126 -93.74 -47.89 -32.12
C GLY A 1126 -92.53 -48.76 -31.76
N VAL A 1127 -91.35 -48.30 -32.17
CA VAL A 1127 -90.05 -48.88 -31.83
C VAL A 1127 -89.20 -47.83 -31.14
N ARG A 1128 -88.73 -48.14 -29.92
CA ARG A 1128 -87.71 -47.35 -29.24
C ARG A 1128 -86.32 -47.81 -29.68
N VAL A 1129 -85.58 -46.91 -30.32
CA VAL A 1129 -84.17 -47.10 -30.66
C VAL A 1129 -83.33 -46.41 -29.60
N SER A 1130 -82.22 -47.05 -29.22
CA SER A 1130 -81.22 -46.47 -28.33
C SER A 1130 -79.83 -46.97 -28.68
N GLY A 1131 -78.83 -46.13 -28.45
CA GLY A 1131 -77.46 -46.40 -28.86
C GLY A 1131 -76.44 -45.49 -28.18
N VAL A 1132 -75.19 -45.67 -28.58
CA VAL A 1132 -74.01 -45.05 -27.93
C VAL A 1132 -73.00 -44.59 -28.97
N GLY A 1133 -72.08 -43.70 -28.58
CA GLY A 1133 -70.94 -43.29 -29.39
C GLY A 1133 -71.12 -41.98 -30.16
N GLY A 1134 -72.18 -41.21 -29.87
CA GLY A 1134 -72.26 -39.83 -30.34
C GLY A 1134 -71.44 -38.88 -29.47
N THR A 1135 -71.08 -37.73 -30.01
CA THR A 1135 -70.39 -36.67 -29.25
C THR A 1135 -71.34 -36.10 -28.18
N PRO A 1136 -70.98 -36.10 -26.88
CA PRO A 1136 -71.86 -35.64 -25.81
C PRO A 1136 -72.43 -34.24 -26.04
N GLY A 1137 -73.74 -34.07 -25.88
CA GLY A 1137 -74.43 -32.79 -26.06
C GLY A 1137 -74.70 -32.36 -27.51
N TYR A 1138 -74.13 -33.02 -28.52
CA TYR A 1138 -74.33 -32.68 -29.93
C TYR A 1138 -75.73 -33.05 -30.40
N ARG A 1139 -76.23 -32.32 -31.39
CA ARG A 1139 -77.52 -32.61 -32.01
C ARG A 1139 -77.38 -33.79 -32.98
N TYR A 1140 -78.40 -34.64 -33.01
CA TYR A 1140 -78.61 -35.62 -34.07
C TYR A 1140 -80.03 -35.54 -34.62
N TYR A 1141 -80.12 -35.89 -35.89
CA TYR A 1141 -81.35 -36.06 -36.63
C TYR A 1141 -81.62 -37.55 -36.83
N VAL A 1142 -82.86 -37.95 -36.60
CA VAL A 1142 -83.36 -39.24 -37.05
C VAL A 1142 -83.93 -39.01 -38.44
N LYS A 1143 -83.38 -39.69 -39.44
CA LYS A 1143 -83.91 -39.73 -40.79
C LYS A 1143 -84.60 -41.06 -41.01
N ALA A 1144 -85.74 -41.08 -41.66
CA ALA A 1144 -86.45 -42.31 -42.01
C ALA A 1144 -86.95 -42.30 -43.45
N SER A 1145 -87.03 -43.47 -44.07
CA SER A 1145 -87.60 -43.68 -45.40
C SER A 1145 -88.24 -45.05 -45.50
N LYS A 1146 -89.29 -45.17 -46.32
CA LYS A 1146 -89.90 -46.45 -46.70
C LYS A 1146 -89.29 -47.03 -47.98
N ASP A 1147 -88.38 -46.28 -48.62
CA ASP A 1147 -87.72 -46.62 -49.88
C ASP A 1147 -86.20 -46.44 -49.75
N LEU A 1148 -85.45 -47.53 -49.94
CA LEU A 1148 -83.98 -47.56 -49.91
C LEU A 1148 -83.33 -47.05 -51.20
N THR A 1149 -84.09 -46.87 -52.28
CA THR A 1149 -83.56 -46.32 -53.55
C THR A 1149 -83.34 -44.81 -53.48
N ILE A 1150 -84.03 -44.13 -52.55
CA ILE A 1150 -83.79 -42.72 -52.22
C ILE A 1150 -82.43 -42.61 -51.50
N PRO A 1151 -81.49 -41.76 -51.94
CA PRO A 1151 -80.23 -41.54 -51.24
C PRO A 1151 -80.45 -41.05 -49.81
N VAL A 1152 -79.69 -41.60 -48.84
CA VAL A 1152 -79.82 -41.30 -47.40
C VAL A 1152 -79.71 -39.81 -47.06
N LYS A 1153 -78.98 -39.03 -47.86
CA LYS A 1153 -78.91 -37.56 -47.73
C LYS A 1153 -80.27 -36.88 -47.90
N ASP A 1154 -81.15 -37.45 -48.72
CA ASP A 1154 -82.45 -36.91 -49.13
C ASP A 1154 -83.63 -37.50 -48.30
N TRP A 1155 -83.35 -38.38 -47.34
CA TRP A 1155 -84.37 -38.91 -46.43
C TRP A 1155 -84.90 -37.80 -45.50
N PRO A 1156 -86.23 -37.71 -45.27
CA PRO A 1156 -86.80 -36.71 -44.38
C PRO A 1156 -86.34 -36.92 -42.92
N ARG A 1157 -86.06 -35.80 -42.24
CA ARG A 1157 -85.78 -35.77 -40.80
C ARG A 1157 -87.10 -35.92 -40.05
N VAL A 1158 -87.28 -37.04 -39.35
CA VAL A 1158 -88.50 -37.38 -38.61
C VAL A 1158 -88.40 -37.07 -37.11
N ALA A 1159 -87.20 -36.97 -36.56
CA ALA A 1159 -86.97 -36.47 -35.20
C ALA A 1159 -85.63 -35.72 -35.09
N THR A 1160 -85.52 -34.90 -34.06
CA THR A 1160 -84.30 -34.14 -33.71
C THR A 1160 -84.12 -34.20 -32.19
N ASN A 1161 -82.93 -34.54 -31.71
CA ASN A 1161 -82.61 -34.57 -30.28
C ASN A 1161 -81.10 -34.36 -30.08
N ASN A 1162 -80.63 -34.26 -28.84
CA ASN A 1162 -79.20 -34.20 -28.53
C ASN A 1162 -78.73 -35.53 -27.90
N PHE A 1163 -77.46 -35.88 -28.12
CA PHE A 1163 -76.79 -36.93 -27.35
C PHE A 1163 -76.71 -36.50 -25.88
N ALA A 1164 -76.90 -37.45 -24.97
CA ALA A 1164 -76.74 -37.23 -23.54
C ALA A 1164 -75.26 -36.96 -23.16
N VAL A 1165 -75.03 -36.59 -21.89
CA VAL A 1165 -73.68 -36.25 -21.37
C VAL A 1165 -72.67 -37.41 -21.41
N ASP A 1166 -73.13 -38.64 -21.62
CA ASP A 1166 -72.35 -39.86 -21.78
C ASP A 1166 -72.23 -40.32 -23.26
N GLY A 1167 -72.71 -39.52 -24.20
CA GLY A 1167 -72.69 -39.85 -25.64
C GLY A 1167 -73.74 -40.87 -26.07
N THR A 1168 -74.73 -41.16 -25.22
CA THR A 1168 -75.87 -42.03 -25.55
C THR A 1168 -76.96 -41.27 -26.30
N PHE A 1169 -77.75 -41.99 -27.10
CA PHE A 1169 -78.95 -41.48 -27.77
C PHE A 1169 -80.15 -42.40 -27.56
N SER A 1170 -81.35 -41.82 -27.61
CA SER A 1170 -82.58 -42.59 -27.74
C SER A 1170 -83.69 -41.77 -28.36
N PHE A 1171 -84.49 -42.42 -29.21
CA PHE A 1171 -85.68 -41.88 -29.84
C PHE A 1171 -86.72 -42.99 -30.03
N GLU A 1172 -87.97 -42.62 -30.26
CA GLU A 1172 -89.03 -43.55 -30.63
C GLU A 1172 -89.50 -43.23 -32.05
N LEU A 1173 -89.62 -44.26 -32.90
CA LEU A 1173 -90.25 -44.19 -34.21
C LEU A 1173 -91.67 -44.77 -34.09
N PRO A 1174 -92.70 -44.10 -34.63
CA PRO A 1174 -94.01 -44.74 -34.79
C PRO A 1174 -93.89 -45.92 -35.75
N VAL A 1175 -94.74 -46.94 -35.59
CA VAL A 1175 -94.88 -48.02 -36.58
C VAL A 1175 -96.23 -47.86 -37.27
N GLU A 1176 -96.22 -47.51 -38.56
CA GLU A 1176 -97.43 -47.48 -39.37
C GLU A 1176 -97.81 -48.89 -39.84
N SER A 1177 -99.02 -49.33 -39.50
CA SER A 1177 -99.53 -50.66 -39.85
C SER A 1177 -99.76 -50.92 -41.34
N SER A 1178 -99.58 -49.91 -42.20
CA SER A 1178 -99.73 -49.96 -43.66
C SER A 1178 -98.41 -49.97 -44.43
N ALA A 1179 -97.25 -49.88 -43.76
CA ALA A 1179 -95.94 -49.99 -44.39
C ALA A 1179 -95.33 -51.37 -44.10
N GLU A 1180 -94.96 -52.13 -45.13
CA GLU A 1180 -94.31 -53.43 -44.94
C GLU A 1180 -92.91 -53.29 -44.31
N HIS A 1181 -92.16 -52.25 -44.71
CA HIS A 1181 -90.81 -51.98 -44.26
C HIS A 1181 -90.62 -50.46 -44.04
N GLU A 1182 -89.89 -50.09 -42.99
CA GLU A 1182 -89.42 -48.71 -42.74
C GLU A 1182 -87.98 -48.74 -42.26
N PHE A 1183 -87.15 -47.87 -42.82
CA PHE A 1183 -85.72 -47.80 -42.59
C PHE A 1183 -85.38 -46.47 -41.92
N PHE A 1184 -84.40 -46.47 -41.01
CA PHE A 1184 -83.96 -45.26 -40.33
C PHE A 1184 -82.43 -45.16 -40.27
N THR A 1185 -81.94 -43.94 -40.09
CA THR A 1185 -80.55 -43.67 -39.75
C THR A 1185 -80.45 -42.50 -38.76
N VAL A 1186 -79.31 -42.41 -38.08
CA VAL A 1186 -78.95 -41.29 -37.20
C VAL A 1186 -77.89 -40.45 -37.90
N GLU A 1187 -78.30 -39.27 -38.35
CA GLU A 1187 -77.40 -38.24 -38.90
C GLU A 1187 -76.96 -37.33 -37.75
N VAL A 1188 -75.66 -37.31 -37.45
CA VAL A 1188 -75.08 -36.33 -36.50
C VAL A 1188 -75.03 -34.97 -37.19
N GLU A 1189 -75.38 -33.90 -36.48
CA GLU A 1189 -75.09 -32.52 -36.91
C GLU A 1189 -73.63 -32.21 -36.55
N TRP A 1190 -72.81 -31.95 -37.57
CA TRP A 1190 -71.36 -31.71 -37.48
C TRP A 1190 -71.03 -30.22 -37.55
#